data_AF-A0A327JN03-F1
#
_entry.id   AF-A0A327JN03-F1
#
_cell.length_a   1.000
_cell.length_b   1.000
_cell.length_c   1.000
_cell.angle_alpha   90.00
_cell.angle_beta   90.00
_cell.angle_gamma   90.00
#
_symmetry.space_group_name_H-M   'P 1'
#
loop_
_entity.id
_entity.type
_entity.pdbx_description
1 polymer ?
#
loop_
_entity_poly.entity_id
_entity_poly.type
_entity_poly.pdbx_seq_one_letter_code
_entity_poly.pdbx_strand_id
1 'polypeptide(L)'
;MPGACTIAAPVLGPCREMPMRRSVVALFLIAFVMVAGGPVRAAERLALVIGNAGYSSSTMTALKNPTNDAALISDALEKAGFTVDTVLDADLRTMKRAIASFGKKLTGAGPDALGMFYYSGHGFQANGLNYLAPLKANLEDEVDAEFEALSVDWVLGKLEQAHKGANVIVLDACRNTALSRSINAANEGLALLRATPRGSFISFATAPGSTATDGASLNSPYTAAIAREILRPGQTVETAFKNVRRSVVAETGGKQVPWDHSSLTADIVFVPADSAAEGEAVAALTQKSGDQSAMQIELQLWNDVKNGSGAELQLYLDRFPDGAFAGLAKARLAEAGGSGGEITPQMEQLFAQLASRSLIVDNPTEPYEFYSNARLNEIKGNFLKARQDYLKFFAFGLPYVDPHYRFQNFLKAQEGRAGARETYFALAAGTRDPILNFVTVLLNDGEQRVEELEGVIARNPDFALAYYELSRDFSLARLGRQSTADKRRELELLSRFMELVDEGQFLKYFIDQQLAADQVEDARTRLAALSFLSRKVLKNPVSLTSMRSNQGWMLSLSIADQVEEIFVAKEGAEFRSTGFMQGAIHPTTGKPIPYPTVELPGHTGPTTLQVRYRDIRGETQGPYEINFDPDTALVAGQKNILEQMSNSWVSYRKWNGKMLIYFTHLISYRCAIDSVEYGFDIDTPDREYRLAECDPNNPHAVATASGNPSDIYATVPRGTGFTSLRLTYKDGTTSEIKRFDVVPQ
;
A
#
# COMPACT_ATOMS: atom_id res chain seq x y z
N MET A 1 14.63 -8.27 -72.94
CA MET A 1 15.28 -9.09 -74.00
C MET A 1 16.18 -8.17 -74.82
N PRO A 2 17.33 -8.60 -75.36
CA PRO A 2 18.14 -9.82 -75.14
C PRO A 2 19.51 -9.41 -74.52
N GLY A 3 20.55 -10.23 -74.29
CA GLY A 3 20.88 -11.60 -74.63
C GLY A 3 22.41 -11.74 -74.47
N ALA A 4 22.85 -12.95 -74.09
CA ALA A 4 24.18 -13.33 -73.65
C ALA A 4 25.28 -13.32 -74.74
N CYS A 5 26.56 -13.29 -74.29
CA CYS A 5 27.74 -14.08 -74.73
C CYS A 5 29.05 -13.26 -74.62
N THR A 6 30.28 -13.74 -74.43
CA THR A 6 30.92 -14.98 -73.94
C THR A 6 32.44 -14.73 -74.02
N ILE A 7 33.19 -15.04 -72.95
CA ILE A 7 34.64 -15.42 -72.85
C ILE A 7 35.73 -14.45 -73.35
N ALA A 8 36.61 -14.01 -72.42
CA ALA A 8 38.09 -14.18 -72.47
C ALA A 8 38.76 -13.71 -71.16
N ALA A 9 39.59 -14.57 -70.55
CA ALA A 9 40.54 -14.28 -69.48
C ALA A 9 41.99 -14.28 -70.07
N PRO A 10 43.10 -14.10 -69.32
CA PRO A 10 43.27 -13.71 -67.91
C PRO A 10 44.38 -12.65 -67.66
N VAL A 11 44.38 -11.95 -66.51
CA VAL A 11 45.63 -11.48 -65.85
C VAL A 11 45.47 -11.50 -64.32
N LEU A 12 46.23 -12.42 -63.72
CA LEU A 12 46.86 -12.45 -62.39
C LEU A 12 46.36 -11.49 -61.28
N GLY A 13 45.79 -12.07 -60.22
CA GLY A 13 45.70 -11.48 -58.89
C GLY A 13 46.21 -12.48 -57.84
N PRO A 14 46.92 -12.04 -56.77
CA PRO A 14 47.48 -12.95 -55.78
C PRO A 14 46.49 -13.32 -54.68
N CYS A 15 46.62 -14.59 -54.29
CA CYS A 15 46.46 -15.18 -52.96
C CYS A 15 45.20 -14.86 -52.14
N ARG A 16 44.31 -15.85 -52.21
CA ARG A 16 43.19 -16.15 -51.35
C ARG A 16 43.69 -17.02 -50.19
N GLU A 17 43.46 -16.63 -48.94
CA GLU A 17 43.41 -17.58 -47.83
C GLU A 17 41.99 -17.62 -47.26
N MET A 18 41.42 -18.82 -47.26
CA MET A 18 40.14 -19.17 -46.66
C MET A 18 40.31 -19.48 -45.15
N PRO A 19 39.24 -19.33 -44.37
CA PRO A 19 39.26 -19.50 -42.92
C PRO A 19 39.08 -20.97 -42.53
N MET A 20 39.69 -21.42 -41.43
CA MET A 20 39.26 -22.65 -40.78
C MET A 20 39.35 -22.60 -39.25
N ARG A 21 38.18 -22.83 -38.64
CA ARG A 21 37.92 -23.51 -37.36
C ARG A 21 38.52 -22.93 -36.07
N ARG A 22 37.77 -22.02 -35.42
CA ARG A 22 37.76 -21.85 -33.96
C ARG A 22 36.38 -21.39 -33.46
N SER A 23 35.33 -22.20 -33.63
CA SER A 23 33.97 -21.82 -33.18
C SER A 23 33.21 -22.89 -32.40
N VAL A 24 33.87 -23.91 -31.84
CA VAL A 24 33.15 -24.98 -31.10
C VAL A 24 33.50 -25.03 -29.60
N VAL A 25 34.55 -24.36 -29.13
CA VAL A 25 34.94 -24.41 -27.71
C VAL A 25 34.41 -23.22 -26.89
N ALA A 26 34.09 -22.08 -27.52
CA ALA A 26 33.58 -20.90 -26.82
C ALA A 26 32.08 -20.95 -26.47
N LEU A 27 31.32 -21.91 -27.03
CA LEU A 27 29.88 -22.03 -26.75
C LEU A 27 29.58 -22.79 -25.44
N PHE A 28 30.55 -23.52 -24.88
CA PHE A 28 30.35 -24.30 -23.65
C PHE A 28 30.77 -23.57 -22.36
N LEU A 29 31.59 -22.52 -22.44
CA LEU A 29 32.00 -21.74 -21.26
C LEU A 29 31.12 -20.51 -20.98
N ILE A 30 30.38 -20.00 -21.97
CA ILE A 30 29.40 -18.92 -21.78
C ILE A 30 28.08 -19.46 -21.20
N ALA A 31 27.83 -20.77 -21.30
CA ALA A 31 26.65 -21.41 -20.72
C ALA A 31 26.80 -21.79 -19.22
N PHE A 32 28.02 -21.76 -18.65
CA PHE A 32 28.25 -22.21 -17.26
C PHE A 32 28.33 -21.07 -16.22
N VAL A 33 28.48 -19.81 -16.65
CA VAL A 33 28.68 -18.66 -15.72
C VAL A 33 27.40 -17.82 -15.52
N MET A 34 26.30 -18.13 -16.22
CA MET A 34 24.99 -17.47 -16.08
C MET A 34 23.94 -18.28 -15.28
N VAL A 35 24.33 -19.08 -14.28
CA VAL A 35 23.36 -19.85 -13.47
C VAL A 35 23.36 -19.56 -11.96
N ALA A 36 24.29 -18.78 -11.40
CA ALA A 36 24.32 -18.55 -9.95
C ALA A 36 24.21 -17.07 -9.58
N GLY A 37 23.01 -16.53 -9.67
CA GLY A 37 22.70 -15.15 -9.25
C GLY A 37 21.21 -14.85 -9.36
N GLY A 38 20.36 -15.76 -8.89
CA GLY A 38 18.95 -15.43 -8.68
C GLY A 38 18.80 -14.41 -7.55
N PRO A 39 17.77 -13.53 -7.57
CA PRO A 39 17.45 -12.75 -6.39
C PRO A 39 17.24 -13.72 -5.22
N VAL A 40 17.93 -13.50 -4.10
CA VAL A 40 17.53 -14.11 -2.83
C VAL A 40 16.19 -13.49 -2.50
N ARG A 41 15.10 -14.12 -2.94
CA ARG A 41 13.76 -13.75 -2.47
C ARG A 41 13.74 -14.12 -0.99
N ALA A 42 13.49 -13.14 -0.13
CA ALA A 42 13.13 -13.42 1.25
C ALA A 42 11.98 -14.43 1.23
N ALA A 43 12.09 -15.51 2.01
CA ALA A 43 11.07 -16.54 2.09
C ALA A 43 9.70 -15.89 2.38
N GLU A 44 8.74 -16.06 1.46
CA GLU A 44 7.41 -15.46 1.60
C GLU A 44 6.70 -16.09 2.81
N ARG A 45 6.17 -15.24 3.70
CA ARG A 45 5.47 -15.64 4.93
C ARG A 45 3.98 -15.38 4.72
N LEU A 46 3.16 -16.41 4.71
CA LEU A 46 1.74 -16.32 4.40
C LEU A 46 0.92 -16.90 5.55
N ALA A 47 -0.15 -16.23 5.95
CA ALA A 47 -1.06 -16.72 6.97
C ALA A 47 -2.53 -16.66 6.53
N LEU A 48 -3.33 -17.62 6.98
CA LEU A 48 -4.78 -17.61 6.93
C LEU A 48 -5.34 -17.71 8.35
N VAL A 49 -6.12 -16.72 8.75
CA VAL A 49 -6.70 -16.60 10.10
C VAL A 49 -8.21 -16.62 9.98
N ILE A 50 -8.87 -17.56 10.67
CA ILE A 50 -10.33 -17.68 10.67
C ILE A 50 -10.88 -17.54 12.09
N GLY A 51 -11.86 -16.67 12.30
CA GLY A 51 -12.53 -16.47 13.59
C GLY A 51 -14.05 -16.55 13.46
N ASN A 52 -14.68 -17.54 14.08
CA ASN A 52 -16.13 -17.72 14.04
C ASN A 52 -16.73 -17.53 15.43
N ALA A 53 -17.58 -16.52 15.59
CA ALA A 53 -18.23 -16.14 16.85
C ALA A 53 -19.77 -16.14 16.75
N GLY A 54 -20.33 -15.71 15.61
CA GLY A 54 -21.76 -15.44 15.39
C GLY A 54 -22.67 -16.67 15.22
N TYR A 55 -22.50 -17.71 16.03
CA TYR A 55 -23.35 -18.91 15.98
C TYR A 55 -24.77 -18.63 16.48
N SER A 56 -25.78 -19.10 15.73
CA SER A 56 -27.20 -18.85 16.01
C SER A 56 -28.06 -20.11 16.02
N SER A 57 -27.47 -21.30 16.12
CA SER A 57 -28.21 -22.57 16.09
C SER A 57 -28.58 -23.03 17.51
N SER A 58 -29.58 -23.91 17.62
CA SER A 58 -30.01 -24.50 18.89
C SER A 58 -28.94 -25.39 19.55
N THR A 59 -27.94 -25.82 18.78
CA THR A 59 -26.83 -26.68 19.20
C THR A 59 -25.51 -25.92 19.39
N MET A 60 -25.37 -24.68 18.90
CA MET A 60 -24.14 -23.90 19.06
C MET A 60 -24.45 -22.47 19.47
N THR A 61 -24.08 -22.12 20.70
CA THR A 61 -24.21 -20.74 21.22
C THR A 61 -23.11 -19.86 20.65
N ALA A 62 -23.44 -18.58 20.44
CA ALA A 62 -22.45 -17.56 20.08
C ALA A 62 -21.28 -17.54 21.06
N LEU A 63 -20.07 -17.35 20.54
CA LEU A 63 -18.84 -17.24 21.33
C LEU A 63 -18.42 -15.77 21.40
N LYS A 64 -17.82 -15.36 22.52
CA LYS A 64 -17.46 -13.95 22.75
C LYS A 64 -16.15 -13.53 22.09
N ASN A 65 -15.16 -14.43 22.07
CA ASN A 65 -13.76 -14.09 21.80
C ASN A 65 -13.23 -14.43 20.40
N PRO A 66 -13.76 -15.38 19.60
CA PRO A 66 -13.10 -15.82 18.37
C PRO A 66 -12.80 -14.76 17.30
N THR A 67 -13.67 -13.76 17.15
CA THR A 67 -13.43 -12.63 16.24
C THR A 67 -12.31 -11.72 16.76
N ASN A 68 -12.27 -11.48 18.06
CA ASN A 68 -11.22 -10.71 18.74
C ASN A 68 -9.86 -11.44 18.71
N ASP A 69 -9.89 -12.76 18.90
CA ASP A 69 -8.73 -13.64 18.84
C ASP A 69 -8.12 -13.65 17.43
N ALA A 70 -8.95 -13.85 16.41
CA ALA A 70 -8.52 -13.79 15.01
C ALA A 70 -7.88 -12.44 14.69
N ALA A 71 -8.51 -11.34 15.10
CA ALA A 71 -7.96 -10.01 14.93
C ALA A 71 -6.59 -9.82 15.63
N LEU A 72 -6.42 -10.37 16.84
CA LEU A 72 -5.17 -10.23 17.61
C LEU A 72 -4.02 -11.00 16.95
N ILE A 73 -4.31 -12.21 16.46
CA ILE A 73 -3.33 -13.04 15.77
C ILE A 73 -2.96 -12.44 14.41
N SER A 74 -3.92 -11.88 13.66
CA SER A 74 -3.62 -11.22 12.40
C SER A 74 -2.63 -10.06 12.58
N ASP A 75 -2.89 -9.15 13.52
CA ASP A 75 -1.98 -8.02 13.82
C ASP A 75 -0.58 -8.50 14.25
N ALA A 76 -0.50 -9.50 15.13
CA ALA A 76 0.78 -10.03 15.60
C ALA A 76 1.55 -10.74 14.47
N LEU A 77 0.87 -11.40 13.53
CA LEU A 77 1.51 -12.03 12.37
C LEU A 77 1.98 -11.01 11.33
N GLU A 78 1.19 -9.96 11.08
CA GLU A 78 1.60 -8.86 10.20
C GLU A 78 2.86 -8.16 10.74
N LYS A 79 2.92 -7.90 12.05
CA LYS A 79 4.12 -7.39 12.74
C LYS A 79 5.31 -8.34 12.66
N ALA A 80 5.05 -9.65 12.58
CA ALA A 80 6.09 -10.67 12.33
C ALA A 80 6.46 -10.83 10.85
N GLY A 81 5.92 -9.99 9.96
CA GLY A 81 6.23 -9.96 8.52
C GLY A 81 5.44 -10.96 7.67
N PHE A 82 4.30 -11.47 8.15
CA PHE A 82 3.40 -12.30 7.35
C PHE A 82 2.46 -11.45 6.51
N THR A 83 2.09 -11.96 5.33
CA THR A 83 0.89 -11.53 4.62
C THR A 83 -0.29 -12.34 5.11
N VAL A 84 -1.29 -11.69 5.70
CA VAL A 84 -2.39 -12.37 6.40
C VAL A 84 -3.71 -12.22 5.63
N ASP A 85 -4.38 -13.34 5.37
CA ASP A 85 -5.79 -13.37 4.97
C ASP A 85 -6.65 -13.62 6.21
N THR A 86 -7.45 -12.64 6.64
CA THR A 86 -8.36 -12.79 7.78
C THR A 86 -9.80 -13.03 7.30
N VAL A 87 -10.46 -14.04 7.87
CA VAL A 87 -11.84 -14.39 7.55
C VAL A 87 -12.64 -14.51 8.84
N LEU A 88 -13.66 -13.66 9.01
CA LEU A 88 -14.53 -13.67 10.17
C LEU A 88 -15.90 -14.25 9.83
N ASP A 89 -16.52 -14.95 10.78
CA ASP A 89 -17.89 -15.46 10.73
C ASP A 89 -18.25 -16.17 9.40
N ALA A 90 -17.41 -17.14 9.03
CA ALA A 90 -17.52 -17.87 7.78
C ALA A 90 -18.42 -19.11 7.85
N ASP A 91 -19.24 -19.28 6.80
CA ASP A 91 -19.92 -20.55 6.50
C ASP A 91 -18.96 -21.58 5.86
N LEU A 92 -19.42 -22.84 5.73
CA LEU A 92 -18.57 -23.95 5.26
C LEU A 92 -17.96 -23.69 3.89
N ARG A 93 -18.74 -23.09 2.99
CA ARG A 93 -18.32 -22.79 1.62
C ARG A 93 -17.22 -21.74 1.62
N THR A 94 -17.35 -20.72 2.45
CA THR A 94 -16.39 -19.63 2.61
C THR A 94 -15.09 -20.17 3.20
N MET A 95 -15.15 -20.98 4.26
CA MET A 95 -13.96 -21.60 4.86
C MET A 95 -13.21 -22.49 3.85
N LYS A 96 -13.92 -23.38 3.12
CA LYS A 96 -13.31 -24.25 2.10
C LYS A 96 -12.65 -23.45 0.97
N ARG A 97 -13.25 -22.34 0.56
CA ARG A 97 -12.68 -21.42 -0.45
C ARG A 97 -11.44 -20.69 0.06
N ALA A 98 -11.48 -20.22 1.30
CA ALA A 98 -10.35 -19.55 1.93
C ALA A 98 -9.13 -20.47 1.98
N ILE A 99 -9.31 -21.71 2.43
CA ILE A 99 -8.24 -22.73 2.48
C ILE A 99 -7.73 -23.08 1.09
N ALA A 100 -8.62 -23.23 0.11
CA ALA A 100 -8.20 -23.50 -1.27
C ALA A 100 -7.43 -22.33 -1.91
N SER A 101 -7.82 -21.08 -1.60
CA SER A 101 -7.13 -19.88 -2.04
C SER A 101 -5.75 -19.78 -1.40
N PHE A 102 -5.69 -19.97 -0.08
CA PHE A 102 -4.45 -19.97 0.69
C PHE A 102 -3.48 -21.04 0.21
N GLY A 103 -3.95 -22.26 -0.06
CA GLY A 103 -3.13 -23.31 -0.66
C GLY A 103 -2.53 -22.90 -2.02
N LYS A 104 -3.31 -22.23 -2.89
CA LYS A 104 -2.77 -21.71 -4.16
C LYS A 104 -1.69 -20.65 -3.95
N LYS A 105 -1.87 -19.75 -2.98
CA LYS A 105 -0.87 -18.73 -2.62
C LYS A 105 0.42 -19.41 -2.14
N LEU A 106 0.32 -20.39 -1.25
CA LEU A 106 1.47 -21.17 -0.78
C LEU A 106 2.19 -21.92 -1.90
N THR A 107 1.46 -22.53 -2.85
CA THR A 107 2.07 -23.16 -4.02
C THR A 107 2.83 -22.15 -4.89
N GLY A 108 2.30 -20.93 -5.03
CA GLY A 108 2.96 -19.85 -5.79
C GLY A 108 4.20 -19.27 -5.12
N ALA A 109 4.24 -19.28 -3.78
CA ALA A 109 5.33 -18.73 -2.96
C ALA A 109 6.62 -19.57 -2.99
N GLY A 110 6.54 -20.84 -3.39
CA GLY A 110 7.70 -21.74 -3.51
C GLY A 110 7.92 -22.62 -2.26
N PRO A 111 8.91 -23.53 -2.29
CA PRO A 111 9.12 -24.54 -1.25
C PRO A 111 9.73 -24.00 0.06
N ASP A 112 10.28 -22.79 0.05
CA ASP A 112 10.92 -22.15 1.20
C ASP A 112 9.97 -21.21 1.98
N ALA A 113 8.70 -21.11 1.56
CA ALA A 113 7.71 -20.26 2.21
C ALA A 113 7.37 -20.77 3.61
N LEU A 114 6.85 -19.88 4.46
CA LEU A 114 6.30 -20.24 5.77
C LEU A 114 4.79 -20.01 5.75
N GLY A 115 4.02 -21.10 5.84
CA GLY A 115 2.57 -21.05 5.90
C GLY A 115 2.07 -21.12 7.34
N MET A 116 1.15 -20.24 7.73
CA MET A 116 0.44 -20.34 9.01
C MET A 116 -1.07 -20.41 8.82
N PHE A 117 -1.73 -21.36 9.47
CA PHE A 117 -3.19 -21.43 9.55
C PHE A 117 -3.62 -21.29 11.01
N TYR A 118 -4.50 -20.34 11.28
CA TYR A 118 -5.08 -20.11 12.60
C TYR A 118 -6.61 -20.22 12.53
N TYR A 119 -7.21 -20.91 13.49
CA TYR A 119 -8.66 -20.97 13.65
C TYR A 119 -9.07 -20.74 15.11
N SER A 120 -10.04 -19.85 15.34
CA SER A 120 -10.78 -19.74 16.59
C SER A 120 -12.29 -19.90 16.36
N GLY A 121 -12.96 -20.68 17.22
CA GLY A 121 -14.40 -20.98 17.10
C GLY A 121 -14.82 -22.31 17.74
N HIS A 122 -15.99 -22.83 17.39
CA HIS A 122 -16.42 -24.16 17.86
C HIS A 122 -15.68 -25.28 17.12
N GLY A 123 -15.23 -26.29 17.87
CA GLY A 123 -14.61 -27.49 17.31
C GLY A 123 -15.05 -28.74 18.03
N PHE A 124 -15.14 -29.86 17.32
CA PHE A 124 -15.64 -31.10 17.89
C PHE A 124 -15.04 -32.33 17.18
N GLN A 125 -15.30 -33.50 17.75
CA GLN A 125 -14.83 -34.79 17.23
C GLN A 125 -16.04 -35.66 16.89
N ALA A 126 -15.99 -36.29 15.72
CA ALA A 126 -16.94 -37.32 15.29
C ALA A 126 -16.17 -38.46 14.62
N ASN A 127 -16.50 -39.73 14.93
CA ASN A 127 -15.84 -40.91 14.36
C ASN A 127 -14.30 -40.94 14.46
N GLY A 128 -13.75 -40.32 15.52
CA GLY A 128 -12.31 -40.23 15.73
C GLY A 128 -11.59 -39.23 14.81
N LEU A 129 -12.34 -38.36 14.12
CA LEU A 129 -11.84 -37.26 13.28
C LEU A 129 -12.21 -35.91 13.91
N ASN A 130 -11.37 -34.91 13.65
CA ASN A 130 -11.49 -33.56 14.17
C ASN A 130 -12.19 -32.64 13.16
N TYR A 131 -13.16 -31.84 13.62
CA TYR A 131 -13.94 -30.92 12.80
C TYR A 131 -13.97 -29.51 13.38
N LEU A 132 -13.93 -28.51 12.50
CA LEU A 132 -14.13 -27.09 12.80
C LEU A 132 -15.55 -26.71 12.35
N ALA A 133 -16.29 -26.02 13.21
CA ALA A 133 -17.69 -25.70 12.98
C ALA A 133 -17.84 -24.37 12.20
N PRO A 134 -18.44 -24.40 11.00
CA PRO A 134 -18.80 -23.21 10.26
C PRO A 134 -20.06 -22.55 10.82
N LEU A 135 -20.30 -21.29 10.46
CA LEU A 135 -21.61 -20.68 10.69
C LEU A 135 -22.68 -21.37 9.83
N LYS A 136 -23.91 -21.38 10.34
CA LYS A 136 -25.10 -21.96 9.71
C LYS A 136 -25.05 -23.49 9.54
N ALA A 137 -24.06 -24.18 10.11
CA ALA A 137 -24.06 -25.64 10.15
C ALA A 137 -25.14 -26.15 11.10
N ASN A 138 -25.96 -27.08 10.63
CA ASN A 138 -26.93 -27.81 11.41
C ASN A 138 -26.33 -29.16 11.81
N LEU A 139 -25.70 -29.20 12.97
CA LEU A 139 -25.00 -30.38 13.49
C LEU A 139 -25.90 -31.08 14.51
N GLU A 140 -26.76 -31.99 14.04
CA GLU A 140 -27.65 -32.78 14.91
C GLU A 140 -27.06 -34.15 15.24
N ASP A 141 -26.34 -34.77 14.30
CA ASP A 141 -25.68 -36.06 14.48
C ASP A 141 -24.26 -36.16 13.86
N GLU A 142 -23.64 -37.34 13.98
CA GLU A 142 -22.29 -37.61 13.44
C GLU A 142 -22.24 -37.65 11.90
N VAL A 143 -23.37 -37.89 11.23
CA VAL A 143 -23.46 -37.91 9.78
C VAL A 143 -23.47 -36.47 9.26
N ASP A 144 -24.23 -35.58 9.90
CA ASP A 144 -24.25 -34.15 9.59
C ASP A 144 -22.87 -33.52 9.73
N ALA A 145 -22.08 -33.95 10.71
CA ALA A 145 -20.70 -33.50 10.87
C ALA A 145 -19.81 -33.74 9.64
N GLU A 146 -20.00 -34.87 8.94
CA GLU A 146 -19.21 -35.18 7.74
C GLU A 146 -19.55 -34.26 6.56
N PHE A 147 -20.82 -33.83 6.46
CA PHE A 147 -21.31 -33.00 5.36
C PHE A 147 -21.23 -31.50 5.63
N GLU A 148 -21.50 -31.08 6.88
CA GLU A 148 -21.72 -29.69 7.26
C GLU A 148 -20.56 -29.06 8.04
N ALA A 149 -19.59 -29.84 8.53
CA ALA A 149 -18.41 -29.32 9.20
C ALA A 149 -17.13 -29.43 8.35
N LEU A 150 -16.10 -28.71 8.78
CA LEU A 150 -14.81 -28.72 8.09
C LEU A 150 -13.85 -29.68 8.80
N SER A 151 -13.52 -30.79 8.14
CA SER A 151 -12.52 -31.75 8.65
C SER A 151 -11.14 -31.11 8.76
N VAL A 152 -10.51 -31.20 9.93
CA VAL A 152 -9.13 -30.76 10.17
C VAL A 152 -8.16 -31.57 9.31
N ASP A 153 -8.34 -32.88 9.19
CA ASP A 153 -7.51 -33.74 8.33
C ASP A 153 -7.57 -33.31 6.86
N TRP A 154 -8.73 -32.83 6.39
CA TRP A 154 -8.84 -32.25 5.06
C TRP A 154 -8.02 -30.95 4.92
N VAL A 155 -8.04 -30.08 5.94
CA VAL A 155 -7.20 -28.86 5.96
C VAL A 155 -5.72 -29.24 5.92
N LEU A 156 -5.30 -30.14 6.80
CA LEU A 156 -3.93 -30.63 6.90
C LEU A 156 -3.45 -31.22 5.56
N GLY A 157 -4.26 -32.09 4.94
CA GLY A 157 -3.95 -32.69 3.65
C GLY A 157 -3.90 -31.67 2.51
N LYS A 158 -4.72 -30.61 2.55
CA LYS A 158 -4.67 -29.52 1.56
C LYS A 158 -3.40 -28.69 1.68
N LEU A 159 -2.98 -28.38 2.90
CA LEU A 159 -1.75 -27.64 3.15
C LEU A 159 -0.51 -28.48 2.77
N GLU A 160 -0.48 -29.76 3.15
CA GLU A 160 0.60 -30.68 2.77
C GLU A 160 0.73 -30.86 1.25
N GLN A 161 -0.39 -30.95 0.53
CA GLN A 161 -0.40 -31.03 -0.93
C GLN A 161 0.07 -29.72 -1.58
N ALA A 162 -0.33 -28.59 -1.02
CA ALA A 162 -0.04 -27.27 -1.57
C ALA A 162 1.41 -26.84 -1.37
N HIS A 163 2.03 -27.27 -0.26
CA HIS A 163 3.30 -26.72 0.18
C HIS A 163 4.14 -27.75 0.96
N LYS A 164 5.35 -27.99 0.45
CA LYS A 164 6.31 -28.93 1.05
C LYS A 164 7.26 -28.29 2.08
N GLY A 165 7.19 -26.97 2.26
CA GLY A 165 7.97 -26.26 3.29
C GLY A 165 7.28 -26.30 4.65
N ALA A 166 7.65 -25.38 5.54
CA ALA A 166 7.15 -25.35 6.91
C ALA A 166 5.70 -24.84 7.00
N ASN A 167 4.84 -25.58 7.68
CA ASN A 167 3.45 -25.22 7.93
C ASN A 167 3.18 -25.18 9.44
N VAL A 168 2.68 -24.05 9.96
CA VAL A 168 2.27 -23.88 11.36
C VAL A 168 0.75 -23.84 11.43
N ILE A 169 0.13 -24.72 12.18
CA ILE A 169 -1.32 -24.87 12.26
C ILE A 169 -1.75 -24.75 13.71
N VAL A 170 -2.59 -23.77 14.00
CA VAL A 170 -3.01 -23.41 15.36
C VAL A 170 -4.52 -23.45 15.45
N LEU A 171 -5.03 -24.26 16.37
CA LEU A 171 -6.47 -24.45 16.56
C LEU A 171 -6.85 -24.04 18.00
N ASP A 172 -7.50 -22.88 18.11
CA ASP A 172 -8.08 -22.34 19.34
C ASP A 172 -9.60 -22.58 19.38
N ALA A 173 -9.98 -23.85 19.45
CA ALA A 173 -11.38 -24.23 19.42
C ALA A 173 -11.91 -24.66 20.79
N CYS A 174 -12.98 -24.00 21.25
CA CYS A 174 -13.73 -24.38 22.45
C CYS A 174 -14.68 -25.55 22.14
N ARG A 175 -14.83 -26.45 23.11
CA ARG A 175 -15.38 -27.79 22.91
C ARG A 175 -16.51 -28.05 23.90
N ASN A 176 -17.68 -27.48 23.63
CA ASN A 176 -18.91 -27.84 24.34
C ASN A 176 -19.79 -28.64 23.39
N THR A 177 -19.80 -29.97 23.53
CA THR A 177 -20.59 -30.83 22.64
C THR A 177 -22.08 -30.70 22.96
N ALA A 178 -22.85 -30.04 22.10
CA ALA A 178 -24.31 -30.17 22.08
C ALA A 178 -24.81 -31.50 21.46
N LEU A 179 -23.91 -32.30 20.86
CA LEU A 179 -24.18 -33.68 20.44
C LEU A 179 -24.32 -34.67 21.63
N SER A 180 -24.06 -34.23 22.86
CA SER A 180 -24.07 -35.08 24.06
C SER A 180 -25.46 -35.58 24.49
N ARG A 181 -26.55 -35.20 23.79
CA ARG A 181 -27.89 -35.74 24.06
C ARG A 181 -28.22 -37.02 23.30
N SER A 182 -27.47 -37.42 22.28
CA SER A 182 -27.78 -38.62 21.46
C SER A 182 -26.69 -39.68 21.41
N ILE A 183 -25.44 -39.40 21.82
CA ILE A 183 -24.32 -40.36 21.70
C ILE A 183 -23.50 -40.40 22.99
N ASN A 184 -23.15 -41.62 23.44
CA ASN A 184 -22.47 -41.91 24.70
C ASN A 184 -21.30 -40.95 25.02
N ALA A 185 -21.41 -40.28 26.17
CA ALA A 185 -20.52 -39.25 26.70
C ALA A 185 -19.14 -39.78 27.17
N ALA A 186 -18.34 -40.36 26.26
CA ALA A 186 -17.02 -40.91 26.61
C ALA A 186 -15.82 -40.20 25.96
N ASN A 187 -16.01 -39.34 24.96
CA ASN A 187 -14.90 -38.71 24.22
C ASN A 187 -15.03 -37.19 24.14
N GLU A 188 -14.77 -36.50 25.24
CA GLU A 188 -14.65 -35.05 25.29
C GLU A 188 -13.27 -34.60 24.75
N GLY A 189 -12.87 -34.93 23.51
CA GLY A 189 -11.53 -34.59 22.94
C GLY A 189 -11.51 -34.09 21.50
N LEU A 190 -10.59 -33.20 21.08
CA LEU A 190 -10.08 -33.38 19.72
C LEU A 190 -9.33 -34.71 19.77
N ALA A 191 -9.55 -35.56 18.78
CA ALA A 191 -8.82 -36.80 18.61
C ALA A 191 -7.32 -36.53 18.51
N LEU A 192 -6.52 -37.48 18.99
CA LEU A 192 -5.12 -37.57 18.57
C LEU A 192 -5.08 -37.67 17.04
N LEU A 193 -4.28 -36.81 16.39
CA LEU A 193 -4.08 -36.90 14.95
C LEU A 193 -3.46 -38.25 14.59
N ARG A 194 -4.01 -38.92 13.57
CA ARG A 194 -3.52 -40.25 13.13
C ARG A 194 -2.13 -40.17 12.49
N ALA A 195 -1.77 -39.01 11.94
CA ALA A 195 -0.43 -38.69 11.45
C ALA A 195 -0.24 -37.17 11.41
N THR A 196 0.95 -36.68 11.78
CA THR A 196 1.34 -35.29 11.54
C THR A 196 1.93 -35.20 10.12
N PRO A 197 1.36 -34.37 9.21
CA PRO A 197 1.91 -34.15 7.87
C PRO A 197 3.38 -33.75 7.93
N ARG A 198 4.19 -34.06 6.90
CA ARG A 198 5.62 -33.71 6.91
C ARG A 198 5.82 -32.18 6.92
N GLY A 199 6.83 -31.70 7.65
CA GLY A 199 7.15 -30.26 7.69
C GLY A 199 6.06 -29.42 8.36
N SER A 200 5.30 -29.97 9.31
CA SER A 200 4.20 -29.28 9.97
C SER A 200 4.37 -29.22 11.49
N PHE A 201 4.04 -28.07 12.06
CA PHE A 201 3.88 -27.86 13.49
C PHE A 201 2.39 -27.61 13.77
N ILE A 202 1.76 -28.46 14.56
CA ILE A 202 0.33 -28.38 14.86
C ILE A 202 0.17 -28.14 16.36
N SER A 203 -0.55 -27.09 16.74
CA SER A 203 -0.78 -26.72 18.13
C SER A 203 -2.26 -26.53 18.43
N PHE A 204 -2.71 -27.16 19.50
CA PHE A 204 -4.07 -27.13 20.02
C PHE A 204 -4.09 -26.34 21.33
N ALA A 205 -5.14 -25.55 21.55
CA ALA A 205 -5.32 -24.75 22.77
C ALA A 205 -5.38 -25.57 24.07
N THR A 206 -5.69 -26.86 23.99
CA THR A 206 -5.77 -27.78 25.13
C THR A 206 -5.40 -29.20 24.72
N ALA A 207 -5.19 -30.10 25.69
CA ALA A 207 -4.84 -31.50 25.46
C ALA A 207 -5.99 -32.30 24.83
N PRO A 208 -5.70 -33.37 24.06
CA PRO A 208 -6.73 -34.32 23.62
C PRO A 208 -7.54 -34.83 24.82
N GLY A 209 -8.87 -34.82 24.70
CA GLY A 209 -9.76 -35.19 25.81
C GLY A 209 -10.05 -34.08 26.84
N SER A 210 -9.60 -32.84 26.62
CA SER A 210 -9.84 -31.69 27.52
C SER A 210 -10.48 -30.50 26.80
N THR A 211 -10.95 -29.52 27.56
CA THR A 211 -11.61 -28.29 27.07
C THR A 211 -10.70 -27.07 27.20
N ALA A 212 -10.84 -26.13 26.27
CA ALA A 212 -10.19 -24.82 26.32
C ALA A 212 -11.16 -23.80 26.94
N THR A 213 -10.64 -22.77 27.59
CA THR A 213 -11.44 -21.73 28.27
C THR A 213 -11.36 -20.44 27.47
N ASP A 214 -12.50 -19.81 27.19
CA ASP A 214 -12.54 -18.48 26.53
C ASP A 214 -11.89 -17.38 27.39
N GLY A 215 -11.78 -17.57 28.71
CA GLY A 215 -11.23 -16.61 29.65
C GLY A 215 -12.26 -15.55 30.10
N ALA A 216 -11.85 -14.65 31.00
CA ALA A 216 -12.68 -13.51 31.44
C ALA A 216 -12.34 -12.20 30.69
N SER A 217 -11.27 -12.22 29.90
CA SER A 217 -10.72 -11.11 29.11
C SER A 217 -11.33 -11.04 27.70
N LEU A 218 -10.98 -9.97 26.98
CA LEU A 218 -11.39 -9.73 25.57
C LEU A 218 -10.90 -10.82 24.58
N ASN A 219 -9.79 -11.50 24.91
CA ASN A 219 -9.20 -12.57 24.10
C ASN A 219 -8.99 -13.83 24.96
N SER A 220 -8.87 -14.98 24.31
CA SER A 220 -8.55 -16.25 24.98
C SER A 220 -7.13 -16.22 25.58
N PRO A 221 -6.89 -16.90 26.73
CA PRO A 221 -5.55 -17.00 27.32
C PRO A 221 -4.52 -17.60 26.36
N TYR A 222 -4.96 -18.52 25.48
CA TYR A 222 -4.10 -19.16 24.50
C TYR A 222 -3.72 -18.20 23.37
N THR A 223 -4.69 -17.49 22.81
CA THR A 223 -4.47 -16.47 21.78
C THR A 223 -3.59 -15.33 22.28
N ALA A 224 -3.88 -14.80 23.48
CA ALA A 224 -3.09 -13.74 24.09
C ALA A 224 -1.63 -14.17 24.32
N ALA A 225 -1.40 -15.43 24.71
CA ALA A 225 -0.06 -15.97 24.85
C ALA A 225 0.66 -16.12 23.50
N ILE A 226 -0.01 -16.61 22.46
CA ILE A 226 0.57 -16.75 21.11
C ILE A 226 1.00 -15.39 20.56
N ALA A 227 0.11 -14.40 20.58
CA ALA A 227 0.38 -13.07 20.02
C ALA A 227 1.63 -12.41 20.64
N ARG A 228 1.89 -12.65 21.93
CA ARG A 228 3.11 -12.18 22.61
C ARG A 228 4.35 -12.96 22.20
N GLU A 229 4.25 -14.28 22.12
CA GLU A 229 5.40 -15.15 21.89
C GLU A 229 5.87 -15.14 20.42
N ILE A 230 4.98 -15.04 19.45
CA ILE A 230 5.40 -15.03 18.03
C ILE A 230 6.23 -13.80 17.65
N LEU A 231 6.12 -12.71 18.40
CA LEU A 231 6.87 -11.47 18.19
C LEU A 231 8.27 -11.48 18.81
N ARG A 232 8.61 -12.47 19.64
CA ARG A 232 9.94 -12.52 20.26
C ARG A 232 11.00 -12.88 19.21
N PRO A 233 12.02 -12.03 18.97
CA PRO A 233 13.05 -12.31 17.98
C PRO A 233 13.91 -13.52 18.33
N GLY A 234 14.32 -14.27 17.32
CA GLY A 234 15.35 -15.31 17.41
C GLY A 234 14.92 -16.62 18.07
N GLN A 235 13.65 -16.80 18.45
CA GLN A 235 13.17 -18.06 19.01
C GLN A 235 12.54 -18.99 17.96
N THR A 236 12.80 -20.29 18.10
CA THR A 236 12.18 -21.31 17.24
C THR A 236 10.69 -21.45 17.51
N VAL A 237 9.91 -21.95 16.55
CA VAL A 237 8.48 -22.23 16.71
C VAL A 237 8.24 -23.12 17.93
N GLU A 238 9.00 -24.20 18.10
CA GLU A 238 8.91 -25.09 19.26
C GLU A 238 9.16 -24.35 20.58
N THR A 239 10.14 -23.44 20.60
CA THR A 239 10.44 -22.64 21.79
C THR A 239 9.33 -21.65 22.10
N ALA A 240 8.79 -20.97 21.09
CA ALA A 240 7.67 -20.05 21.22
C ALA A 240 6.45 -20.78 21.80
N PHE A 241 6.05 -21.92 21.25
CA PHE A 241 4.88 -22.66 21.71
C PHE A 241 5.09 -23.36 23.06
N LYS A 242 6.34 -23.69 23.42
CA LYS A 242 6.67 -24.08 24.80
C LYS A 242 6.45 -22.93 25.79
N ASN A 243 6.72 -21.68 25.40
CA ASN A 243 6.44 -20.50 26.23
C ASN A 243 4.93 -20.19 26.30
N VAL A 244 4.22 -20.36 25.19
CA VAL A 244 2.76 -20.27 25.14
C VAL A 244 2.15 -21.25 26.15
N ARG A 245 2.55 -22.53 26.10
CA ARG A 245 2.11 -23.55 27.07
C ARG A 245 2.37 -23.11 28.51
N ARG A 246 3.58 -22.62 28.82
CA ARG A 246 3.92 -22.13 30.17
C ARG A 246 3.01 -21.00 30.62
N SER A 247 2.72 -20.05 29.74
CA SER A 247 1.87 -18.89 30.03
C SER A 247 0.43 -19.31 30.30
N VAL A 248 -0.14 -20.17 29.44
CA VAL A 248 -1.53 -20.63 29.59
C VAL A 248 -1.71 -21.49 30.84
N VAL A 249 -0.77 -22.39 31.13
CA VAL A 249 -0.82 -23.20 32.37
C VAL A 249 -0.77 -22.31 33.61
N ALA A 250 0.08 -21.28 33.61
CA ALA A 250 0.16 -20.34 34.72
C ALA A 250 -1.13 -19.52 34.88
N GLU A 251 -1.66 -18.97 33.78
CA GLU A 251 -2.83 -18.09 33.78
C GLU A 251 -4.14 -18.84 34.12
N THR A 252 -4.27 -20.08 33.67
CA THR A 252 -5.46 -20.91 33.95
C THR A 252 -5.35 -21.73 35.24
N GLY A 253 -4.25 -21.59 36.00
CA GLY A 253 -4.00 -22.38 37.20
C GLY A 253 -3.90 -23.89 36.92
N GLY A 254 -3.43 -24.26 35.72
CA GLY A 254 -3.27 -25.64 35.26
C GLY A 254 -4.54 -26.30 34.69
N LYS A 255 -5.66 -25.57 34.59
CA LYS A 255 -6.92 -26.10 34.04
C LYS A 255 -6.88 -26.32 32.53
N GLN A 256 -6.02 -25.58 31.82
CA GLN A 256 -5.81 -25.70 30.39
C GLN A 256 -4.33 -25.92 30.11
N VAL A 257 -4.03 -26.95 29.31
CA VAL A 257 -2.65 -27.29 28.93
C VAL A 257 -2.59 -27.40 27.41
N PRO A 258 -2.03 -26.39 26.70
CA PRO A 258 -1.87 -26.47 25.25
C PRO A 258 -1.03 -27.69 24.82
N TRP A 259 -1.37 -28.29 23.68
CA TRP A 259 -0.76 -29.51 23.19
C TRP A 259 -0.25 -29.34 21.77
N ASP A 260 0.98 -29.77 21.47
CA ASP A 260 1.59 -29.58 20.16
C ASP A 260 2.20 -30.88 19.61
N HIS A 261 2.29 -30.94 18.28
CA HIS A 261 2.96 -31.99 17.51
C HIS A 261 3.83 -31.33 16.44
N SER A 262 5.12 -31.67 16.41
CA SER A 262 6.06 -31.18 15.39
C SER A 262 6.58 -32.32 14.53
N SER A 263 6.58 -32.12 13.22
CA SER A 263 7.34 -32.88 12.23
C SER A 263 8.31 -31.98 11.44
N LEU A 264 8.59 -30.77 11.97
CA LEU A 264 9.56 -29.85 11.40
C LEU A 264 10.97 -30.47 11.47
N THR A 265 11.71 -30.34 10.38
CA THR A 265 13.07 -30.87 10.25
C THR A 265 14.15 -29.78 10.27
N ALA A 266 13.74 -28.52 10.35
CA ALA A 266 14.61 -27.35 10.38
C ALA A 266 14.09 -26.39 11.46
N ASP A 267 15.01 -25.59 12.02
CA ASP A 267 14.66 -24.56 12.99
C ASP A 267 13.96 -23.40 12.26
N ILE A 268 12.66 -23.26 12.50
CA ILE A 268 11.83 -22.19 11.95
C ILE A 268 11.67 -21.09 13.00
N VAL A 269 11.83 -19.84 12.62
CA VAL A 269 11.64 -18.67 13.51
C VAL A 269 10.58 -17.72 12.95
N PHE A 270 9.73 -17.19 13.83
CA PHE A 270 8.71 -16.20 13.45
C PHE A 270 9.32 -14.84 13.12
N VAL A 271 10.28 -14.38 13.94
CA VAL A 271 11.02 -13.13 13.73
C VAL A 271 12.52 -13.42 13.83
N PRO A 272 13.32 -13.14 12.78
CA PRO A 272 14.79 -13.28 12.85
C PRO A 272 15.42 -12.41 13.95
N ALA A 273 16.56 -12.83 14.50
CA ALA A 273 17.24 -12.07 15.57
C ALA A 273 17.79 -10.72 15.10
N ASP A 274 18.19 -10.60 13.83
CA ASP A 274 18.81 -9.40 13.25
C ASP A 274 17.80 -8.33 12.80
N SER A 275 16.51 -8.67 12.70
CA SER A 275 15.44 -7.79 12.21
C SER A 275 14.86 -6.84 13.26
N ALA A 276 15.41 -6.81 14.48
CA ALA A 276 14.99 -5.88 15.53
C ALA A 276 15.25 -4.39 15.18
N ALA A 277 16.05 -4.12 14.14
CA ALA A 277 16.35 -2.76 13.65
C ALA A 277 15.64 -2.38 12.33
N GLU A 278 15.00 -3.32 11.63
CA GLU A 278 14.37 -3.10 10.31
C GLU A 278 12.83 -3.12 10.34
N GLY A 279 12.23 -3.38 11.51
CA GLY A 279 10.78 -3.48 11.70
C GLY A 279 9.97 -2.22 11.37
N GLU A 280 10.61 -1.04 11.34
CA GLU A 280 9.95 0.21 10.91
C GLU A 280 9.84 0.35 9.38
N ALA A 281 10.68 -0.33 8.59
CA ALA A 281 10.70 -0.18 7.14
C ALA A 281 9.79 -1.19 6.40
N VAL A 282 9.53 -2.36 7.01
CA VAL A 282 8.73 -3.43 6.40
C VAL A 282 7.23 -3.20 6.60
N ALA A 283 6.82 -2.55 7.69
CA ALA A 283 5.43 -2.14 7.94
C ALA A 283 4.85 -1.21 6.86
N ALA A 284 5.72 -0.49 6.13
CA ALA A 284 5.33 0.42 5.05
C ALA A 284 5.05 -0.29 3.70
N LEU A 285 5.37 -1.58 3.55
CA LEU A 285 5.29 -2.28 2.25
C LEU A 285 4.14 -3.30 2.14
N THR A 286 3.49 -3.70 3.24
CA THR A 286 2.43 -4.72 3.26
C THR A 286 0.99 -4.19 3.26
N GLN A 287 0.76 -2.86 3.28
CA GLN A 287 -0.58 -2.25 3.35
C GLN A 287 -1.51 -2.50 2.13
N LYS A 288 -1.11 -3.25 1.11
CA LYS A 288 -1.86 -3.33 -0.16
C LYS A 288 -2.90 -4.45 -0.28
N SER A 289 -3.16 -5.25 0.76
CA SER A 289 -4.18 -6.33 0.69
C SER A 289 -5.07 -6.54 1.92
N GLY A 290 -4.96 -5.74 2.97
CA GLY A 290 -5.65 -5.96 4.26
C GLY A 290 -6.84 -5.03 4.60
N ASP A 291 -6.98 -3.88 3.94
CA ASP A 291 -7.83 -2.76 4.42
C ASP A 291 -9.31 -3.09 4.67
N GLN A 292 -9.92 -3.97 3.85
CA GLN A 292 -11.33 -4.34 4.09
C GLN A 292 -11.53 -5.20 5.34
N SER A 293 -10.53 -6.00 5.73
CA SER A 293 -10.59 -6.86 6.92
C SER A 293 -10.26 -6.10 8.19
N ALA A 294 -9.28 -5.19 8.14
CA ALA A 294 -8.87 -4.36 9.26
C ALA A 294 -10.03 -3.46 9.76
N MET A 295 -10.80 -2.91 8.82
CA MET A 295 -11.95 -2.07 9.13
C MET A 295 -13.12 -2.87 9.76
N GLN A 296 -13.42 -4.07 9.25
CA GLN A 296 -14.43 -4.95 9.85
C GLN A 296 -14.03 -5.40 11.26
N ILE A 297 -12.73 -5.66 11.47
CA ILE A 297 -12.16 -6.01 12.77
C ILE A 297 -12.29 -4.83 13.76
N GLU A 298 -11.91 -3.63 13.35
CA GLU A 298 -11.97 -2.44 14.21
C GLU A 298 -13.42 -2.10 14.58
N LEU A 299 -14.32 -2.13 13.59
CA LEU A 299 -15.76 -1.91 13.78
C LEU A 299 -16.37 -2.92 14.76
N GLN A 300 -16.06 -4.21 14.60
CA GLN A 300 -16.62 -5.24 15.46
C GLN A 300 -16.16 -5.03 16.92
N LEU A 301 -14.88 -4.73 17.12
CA LEU A 301 -14.34 -4.41 18.44
C LEU A 301 -14.97 -3.13 19.00
N TRP A 302 -15.12 -2.08 18.19
CA TRP A 302 -15.80 -0.84 18.59
C TRP A 302 -17.25 -1.11 19.03
N ASN A 303 -18.00 -1.94 18.30
CA ASN A 303 -19.36 -2.30 18.69
C ASN A 303 -19.45 -2.99 20.05
N ASP A 304 -18.42 -3.75 20.42
CA ASP A 304 -18.33 -4.44 21.70
C ASP A 304 -17.94 -3.48 22.85
N VAL A 305 -17.06 -2.52 22.61
CA VAL A 305 -16.52 -1.63 23.66
C VAL A 305 -17.22 -0.27 23.77
N LYS A 306 -17.99 0.18 22.76
CA LYS A 306 -18.55 1.54 22.71
C LYS A 306 -19.44 1.89 23.89
N ASN A 307 -20.08 0.89 24.48
CA ASN A 307 -20.93 1.02 25.66
C ASN A 307 -20.27 0.44 26.93
N GLY A 308 -18.99 0.09 26.83
CA GLY A 308 -18.20 -0.50 27.89
C GLY A 308 -17.69 0.53 28.90
N SER A 309 -17.04 0.04 29.93
CA SER A 309 -16.35 0.82 30.96
C SER A 309 -15.17 1.60 30.39
N GLY A 310 -14.70 2.62 31.13
CA GLY A 310 -13.48 3.37 30.75
C GLY A 310 -12.25 2.48 30.54
N ALA A 311 -12.16 1.32 31.20
CA ALA A 311 -11.10 0.35 30.98
C ALA A 311 -11.19 -0.35 29.60
N GLU A 312 -12.40 -0.63 29.12
CA GLU A 312 -12.63 -1.23 27.79
C GLU A 312 -12.38 -0.22 26.66
N LEU A 313 -12.76 1.04 26.87
CA LEU A 313 -12.43 2.14 25.96
C LEU A 313 -10.92 2.42 25.91
N GLN A 314 -10.23 2.39 27.05
CA GLN A 314 -8.77 2.52 27.10
C GLN A 314 -8.08 1.36 26.37
N LEU A 315 -8.58 0.14 26.52
CA LEU A 315 -8.02 -1.04 25.86
C LEU A 315 -8.21 -1.01 24.33
N TYR A 316 -9.31 -0.42 23.86
CA TYR A 316 -9.49 -0.11 22.43
C TYR A 316 -8.49 0.97 21.96
N LEU A 317 -8.26 2.03 22.74
CA LEU A 317 -7.29 3.08 22.42
C LEU A 317 -5.84 2.60 22.43
N ASP A 318 -5.50 1.65 23.30
CA ASP A 318 -4.16 1.05 23.35
C ASP A 318 -3.90 0.18 22.10
N ARG A 319 -4.97 -0.38 21.51
CA ARG A 319 -4.90 -1.24 20.32
C ARG A 319 -5.00 -0.47 19.00
N PHE A 320 -5.88 0.53 18.96
CA PHE A 320 -6.14 1.38 17.80
C PHE A 320 -5.95 2.86 18.19
N PRO A 321 -4.71 3.29 18.50
CA PRO A 321 -4.45 4.66 18.96
C PRO A 321 -4.86 5.73 17.93
N ASP A 322 -4.78 5.36 16.65
CA ASP A 322 -5.12 6.18 15.47
C ASP A 322 -6.32 5.60 14.69
N GLY A 323 -7.10 4.68 15.28
CA GLY A 323 -8.23 4.01 14.62
C GLY A 323 -9.38 4.94 14.22
N ALA A 324 -10.25 4.48 13.32
CA ALA A 324 -11.45 5.19 12.88
C ALA A 324 -12.36 5.66 14.03
N PHE A 325 -12.37 4.98 15.17
CA PHE A 325 -13.17 5.36 16.36
C PHE A 325 -12.33 5.86 17.55
N ALA A 326 -11.01 6.09 17.39
CA ALA A 326 -10.13 6.54 18.48
C ALA A 326 -10.54 7.89 19.08
N GLY A 327 -10.97 8.85 18.25
CA GLY A 327 -11.52 10.12 18.72
C GLY A 327 -12.75 9.93 19.61
N LEU A 328 -13.62 8.97 19.28
CA LEU A 328 -14.85 8.70 20.04
C LEU A 328 -14.56 7.97 21.35
N ALA A 329 -13.63 7.02 21.35
CA ALA A 329 -13.19 6.37 22.58
C ALA A 329 -12.55 7.37 23.55
N LYS A 330 -11.72 8.31 23.04
CA LYS A 330 -11.15 9.42 23.85
C LYS A 330 -12.25 10.34 24.37
N ALA A 331 -13.22 10.72 23.54
CA ALA A 331 -14.34 11.57 23.93
C ALA A 331 -15.24 10.91 25.00
N ARG A 332 -15.62 9.64 24.82
CA ARG A 332 -16.42 8.88 25.79
C ARG A 332 -15.68 8.64 27.11
N LEU A 333 -14.36 8.40 27.05
CA LEU A 333 -13.52 8.27 28.23
C LEU A 333 -13.42 9.60 29.00
N ALA A 334 -13.47 10.74 28.31
CA ALA A 334 -13.57 12.06 28.91
C ALA A 334 -14.97 12.37 29.48
N GLU A 335 -16.04 11.96 28.79
CA GLU A 335 -17.44 12.09 29.24
C GLU A 335 -17.75 11.22 30.48
N ALA A 336 -17.14 10.04 30.59
CA ALA A 336 -17.24 9.21 31.80
C ALA A 336 -16.68 9.92 33.07
N GLY A 337 -15.93 11.00 32.90
CA GLY A 337 -15.46 11.89 33.97
C GLY A 337 -16.29 13.17 34.18
N GLY A 338 -17.32 13.44 33.37
CA GLY A 338 -18.08 14.70 33.39
C GLY A 338 -19.58 14.51 33.17
N SER A 339 -20.39 14.87 34.16
CA SER A 339 -21.85 14.80 34.09
C SER A 339 -22.44 15.73 33.02
N GLY A 340 -22.93 15.18 31.91
CA GLY A 340 -23.73 15.93 30.92
C GLY A 340 -24.35 15.08 29.80
N GLY A 341 -25.69 14.93 29.81
CA GLY A 341 -26.51 14.75 28.60
C GLY A 341 -26.89 13.32 28.16
N GLU A 342 -27.74 12.64 28.93
CA GLU A 342 -28.10 11.22 28.84
C GLU A 342 -29.12 10.78 27.74
N ILE A 343 -29.28 11.49 26.60
CA ILE A 343 -30.38 11.19 25.65
C ILE A 343 -29.94 10.32 24.43
N THR A 344 -28.67 10.28 24.09
CA THR A 344 -28.14 9.64 22.85
C THR A 344 -28.03 8.11 22.87
N PRO A 345 -27.53 7.45 23.94
CA PRO A 345 -27.28 6.00 23.92
C PRO A 345 -28.55 5.14 23.84
N GLN A 346 -29.63 5.60 24.46
CA GLN A 346 -30.92 4.89 24.51
C GLN A 346 -31.62 4.90 23.15
N MET A 347 -31.54 6.02 22.43
CA MET A 347 -32.06 6.15 21.06
C MET A 347 -31.30 5.26 20.08
N GLU A 348 -29.96 5.21 20.14
CA GLU A 348 -29.13 4.32 19.32
C GLU A 348 -29.47 2.83 19.55
N GLN A 349 -29.67 2.43 20.81
CA GLN A 349 -30.10 1.08 21.17
C GLN A 349 -31.51 0.75 20.66
N LEU A 350 -32.44 1.72 20.71
CA LEU A 350 -33.79 1.53 20.16
C LEU A 350 -33.80 1.44 18.63
N PHE A 351 -32.97 2.22 17.93
CA PHE A 351 -32.80 2.10 16.47
C PHE A 351 -32.30 0.71 16.06
N ALA A 352 -31.31 0.17 16.78
CA ALA A 352 -30.79 -1.18 16.55
C ALA A 352 -31.82 -2.28 16.88
N GLN A 353 -32.56 -2.14 17.98
CA GLN A 353 -33.61 -3.09 18.36
C GLN A 353 -34.78 -3.11 17.38
N LEU A 354 -35.20 -1.97 16.83
CA LEU A 354 -36.35 -1.91 15.92
C LEU A 354 -35.99 -2.31 14.49
N ALA A 355 -34.75 -2.12 14.05
CA ALA A 355 -34.26 -2.71 12.80
C ALA A 355 -34.35 -4.25 12.81
N SER A 356 -34.27 -4.88 13.98
CA SER A 356 -34.45 -6.34 14.15
C SER A 356 -35.91 -6.80 14.17
N ARG A 357 -36.86 -5.89 14.37
CA ARG A 357 -38.30 -6.19 14.43
C ARG A 357 -38.96 -5.80 13.10
N SER A 358 -39.39 -6.78 12.31
CA SER A 358 -40.12 -6.57 11.04
C SER A 358 -41.57 -6.04 11.22
N LEU A 359 -41.83 -5.24 12.25
CA LEU A 359 -43.16 -4.78 12.63
C LEU A 359 -43.29 -3.27 12.41
N ILE A 360 -44.30 -2.88 11.63
CA ILE A 360 -44.70 -1.47 11.48
C ILE A 360 -45.40 -1.04 12.77
N VAL A 361 -45.05 0.11 13.30
CA VAL A 361 -45.73 0.73 14.43
C VAL A 361 -46.96 1.48 13.90
N ASP A 362 -48.17 1.07 14.29
CA ASP A 362 -49.42 1.62 13.72
C ASP A 362 -49.65 3.10 14.08
N ASN A 363 -49.20 3.55 15.27
CA ASN A 363 -49.31 4.93 15.75
C ASN A 363 -47.95 5.46 16.24
N PRO A 364 -47.03 5.79 15.32
CA PRO A 364 -45.72 6.31 15.69
C PRO A 364 -45.85 7.70 16.31
N THR A 365 -45.14 7.92 17.42
CA THR A 365 -45.07 9.19 18.16
C THR A 365 -43.63 9.68 18.32
N GLU A 366 -42.67 8.75 18.35
CA GLU A 366 -41.26 9.06 18.52
C GLU A 366 -40.51 9.10 17.18
N PRO A 367 -39.43 9.92 17.05
CA PRO A 367 -38.69 10.05 15.80
C PRO A 367 -38.19 8.70 15.24
N TYR A 368 -37.69 7.82 16.11
CA TYR A 368 -37.16 6.53 15.68
C TYR A 368 -38.23 5.61 15.09
N GLU A 369 -39.48 5.73 15.52
CA GLU A 369 -40.61 4.95 15.01
C GLU A 369 -40.97 5.39 13.59
N PHE A 370 -40.96 6.70 13.33
CA PHE A 370 -41.17 7.25 11.98
C PHE A 370 -40.06 6.80 11.03
N TYR A 371 -38.79 6.85 11.44
CA TYR A 371 -37.69 6.38 10.60
C TYR A 371 -37.75 4.88 10.33
N SER A 372 -38.02 4.06 11.37
CA SER A 372 -38.19 2.61 11.22
C SER A 372 -39.35 2.25 10.28
N ASN A 373 -40.51 2.89 10.47
CA ASN A 373 -41.67 2.73 9.59
C ASN A 373 -41.36 3.15 8.15
N ALA A 374 -40.64 4.26 7.96
CA ALA A 374 -40.22 4.70 6.64
C ALA A 374 -39.40 3.61 5.92
N ARG A 375 -38.41 3.03 6.61
CA ARG A 375 -37.60 1.93 6.08
C ARG A 375 -38.41 0.67 5.77
N LEU A 376 -39.29 0.26 6.67
CA LEU A 376 -40.13 -0.92 6.46
C LEU A 376 -41.11 -0.73 5.30
N ASN A 377 -41.69 0.46 5.16
CA ASN A 377 -42.57 0.80 4.04
C ASN A 377 -41.81 0.86 2.72
N GLU A 378 -40.57 1.36 2.71
CA GLU A 378 -39.68 1.34 1.54
C GLU A 378 -39.40 -0.10 1.09
N ILE A 379 -38.99 -0.97 2.02
CA ILE A 379 -38.71 -2.40 1.74
C ILE A 379 -39.96 -3.14 1.25
N LYS A 380 -41.14 -2.83 1.80
CA LYS A 380 -42.42 -3.42 1.40
C LYS A 380 -42.99 -2.82 0.10
N GLY A 381 -42.32 -1.83 -0.51
CA GLY A 381 -42.78 -1.16 -1.73
C GLY A 381 -43.91 -0.16 -1.53
N ASN A 382 -44.26 0.20 -0.28
CA ASN A 382 -45.26 1.22 0.02
C ASN A 382 -44.62 2.62 0.02
N PHE A 383 -44.23 3.09 -1.16
CA PHE A 383 -43.41 4.30 -1.32
C PHE A 383 -44.11 5.59 -0.86
N LEU A 384 -45.43 5.72 -1.06
CA LEU A 384 -46.17 6.89 -0.59
C LEU A 384 -46.11 7.02 0.93
N LYS A 385 -46.30 5.90 1.64
CA LYS A 385 -46.24 5.87 3.09
C LYS A 385 -44.81 6.08 3.59
N ALA A 386 -43.83 5.45 2.95
CA ALA A 386 -42.41 5.66 3.26
C ALA A 386 -42.02 7.15 3.16
N ARG A 387 -42.45 7.84 2.10
CA ARG A 387 -42.23 9.28 1.92
C ARG A 387 -42.84 10.10 3.07
N GLN A 388 -44.08 9.80 3.45
CA GLN A 388 -44.75 10.50 4.55
C GLN A 388 -44.01 10.29 5.88
N ASP A 389 -43.57 9.07 6.16
CA ASP A 389 -42.88 8.74 7.41
C ASP A 389 -41.49 9.41 7.47
N TYR A 390 -40.75 9.46 6.36
CA TYR A 390 -39.51 10.24 6.25
C TYR A 390 -39.73 11.74 6.51
N LEU A 391 -40.73 12.35 5.88
CA LEU A 391 -41.03 13.77 6.08
C LEU A 391 -41.42 14.09 7.54
N LYS A 392 -42.16 13.20 8.19
CA LYS A 392 -42.49 13.33 9.62
C LYS A 392 -41.25 13.18 10.51
N PHE A 393 -40.34 12.26 10.17
CA PHE A 393 -39.06 12.16 10.85
C PHE A 393 -38.24 13.46 10.76
N PHE A 394 -38.17 14.08 9.57
CA PHE A 394 -37.43 15.35 9.40
C PHE A 394 -38.07 16.54 10.12
N ALA A 395 -39.38 16.51 10.38
CA ALA A 395 -40.06 17.56 11.15
C ALA A 395 -39.53 17.70 12.60
N PHE A 396 -38.86 16.67 13.14
CA PHE A 396 -38.23 16.73 14.46
C PHE A 396 -36.90 17.49 14.48
N GLY A 397 -36.31 17.83 13.32
CA GLY A 397 -35.08 18.64 13.25
C GLY A 397 -33.86 17.98 13.91
N LEU A 398 -33.77 16.65 13.86
CA LEU A 398 -32.67 15.91 14.47
C LEU A 398 -31.38 16.08 13.65
N PRO A 399 -30.20 16.11 14.31
CA PRO A 399 -28.94 16.43 13.67
C PRO A 399 -28.32 15.23 12.90
N TYR A 400 -29.12 14.42 12.20
CA TYR A 400 -28.65 13.20 11.54
C TYR A 400 -28.67 13.28 10.02
N VAL A 401 -27.56 12.98 9.36
CA VAL A 401 -27.38 13.09 7.90
C VAL A 401 -27.77 11.83 7.14
N ASP A 402 -27.63 10.65 7.75
CA ASP A 402 -27.84 9.37 7.07
C ASP A 402 -29.30 9.12 6.64
N PRO A 403 -30.35 9.56 7.39
CA PRO A 403 -31.72 9.52 6.89
C PRO A 403 -31.91 10.41 5.67
N HIS A 404 -31.23 11.57 5.61
CA HIS A 404 -31.30 12.45 4.45
C HIS A 404 -30.67 11.80 3.21
N TYR A 405 -29.49 11.17 3.34
CA TYR A 405 -28.85 10.43 2.25
C TYR A 405 -29.75 9.34 1.69
N ARG A 406 -30.38 8.54 2.57
CA ARG A 406 -31.34 7.50 2.14
C ARG A 406 -32.55 8.11 1.46
N PHE A 407 -33.17 9.13 2.06
CA PHE A 407 -34.35 9.78 1.48
C PHE A 407 -34.06 10.44 0.13
N GLN A 408 -32.88 11.03 -0.06
CA GLN A 408 -32.46 11.55 -1.36
C GLN A 408 -32.34 10.45 -2.40
N ASN A 409 -31.78 9.30 -2.06
CA ASN A 409 -31.67 8.16 -2.97
C ASN A 409 -33.06 7.60 -3.31
N PHE A 410 -33.94 7.51 -2.32
CA PHE A 410 -35.36 7.16 -2.51
C PHE A 410 -36.06 8.14 -3.48
N LEU A 411 -35.94 9.45 -3.27
CA LEU A 411 -36.53 10.46 -4.16
C LEU A 411 -35.93 10.41 -5.57
N LYS A 412 -34.61 10.26 -5.68
CA LYS A 412 -33.91 10.11 -6.97
C LYS A 412 -34.42 8.89 -7.74
N ALA A 413 -34.72 7.79 -7.06
CA ALA A 413 -35.26 6.58 -7.68
C ALA A 413 -36.72 6.75 -8.15
N GLN A 414 -37.54 7.51 -7.42
CA GLN A 414 -38.97 7.69 -7.71
C GLN A 414 -39.26 8.83 -8.69
N GLU A 415 -38.59 9.98 -8.53
CA GLU A 415 -38.94 11.27 -9.16
C GLU A 415 -37.76 11.86 -9.94
N GLY A 416 -36.63 11.17 -9.96
CA GLY A 416 -35.39 11.67 -10.52
C GLY A 416 -34.77 12.77 -9.66
N ARG A 417 -33.64 13.30 -10.14
CA ARG A 417 -32.87 14.29 -9.41
C ARG A 417 -33.58 15.64 -9.27
N ALA A 418 -34.37 16.03 -10.27
CA ALA A 418 -35.12 17.28 -10.25
C ALA A 418 -36.22 17.27 -9.16
N GLY A 419 -36.99 16.19 -9.05
CA GLY A 419 -37.99 16.05 -7.98
C GLY A 419 -37.38 15.98 -6.58
N ALA A 420 -36.22 15.33 -6.45
CA ALA A 420 -35.45 15.34 -5.21
C ALA A 420 -35.02 16.77 -4.82
N ARG A 421 -34.53 17.57 -5.77
CA ARG A 421 -34.14 18.97 -5.55
C ARG A 421 -35.32 19.84 -5.14
N GLU A 422 -36.46 19.71 -5.81
CA GLU A 422 -37.67 20.47 -5.48
C GLU A 422 -38.15 20.17 -4.05
N THR A 423 -38.18 18.88 -3.68
CA THR A 423 -38.58 18.45 -2.33
C THR A 423 -37.63 19.02 -1.27
N TYR A 424 -36.32 18.94 -1.48
CA TYR A 424 -35.34 19.46 -0.52
C TYR A 424 -35.29 20.99 -0.48
N PHE A 425 -35.52 21.67 -1.60
CA PHE A 425 -35.65 23.13 -1.62
C PHE A 425 -36.85 23.59 -0.79
N ALA A 426 -37.99 22.89 -0.89
CA ALA A 426 -39.16 23.17 -0.06
C ALA A 426 -38.92 22.88 1.43
N LEU A 427 -38.19 21.81 1.76
CA LEU A 427 -37.79 21.50 3.14
C LEU A 427 -36.82 22.55 3.70
N ALA A 428 -35.87 23.00 2.89
CA ALA A 428 -34.85 23.98 3.26
C ALA A 428 -35.40 25.44 3.34
N ALA A 429 -36.59 25.69 2.78
CA ALA A 429 -37.15 27.04 2.69
C ALA A 429 -37.37 27.65 4.08
N GLY A 430 -36.66 28.75 4.36
CA GLY A 430 -36.81 29.50 5.61
C GLY A 430 -36.11 28.90 6.83
N THR A 431 -35.38 27.80 6.69
CA THR A 431 -34.56 27.23 7.78
C THR A 431 -33.12 27.73 7.76
N ARG A 432 -32.46 27.72 8.92
CA ARG A 432 -31.01 27.93 9.08
C ARG A 432 -30.26 26.65 9.44
N ASP A 433 -30.93 25.49 9.33
CA ASP A 433 -30.34 24.20 9.66
C ASP A 433 -29.14 23.89 8.73
N PRO A 434 -27.92 23.74 9.28
CA PRO A 434 -26.72 23.45 8.50
C PRO A 434 -26.81 22.10 7.78
N ILE A 435 -27.49 21.10 8.35
CA ILE A 435 -27.63 19.78 7.72
C ILE A 435 -28.53 19.89 6.50
N LEU A 436 -29.70 20.53 6.65
CA LEU A 436 -30.65 20.63 5.56
C LEU A 436 -30.10 21.46 4.39
N ASN A 437 -29.35 22.53 4.69
CA ASN A 437 -28.60 23.28 3.70
C ASN A 437 -27.55 22.40 3.00
N PHE A 438 -26.70 21.71 3.77
CA PHE A 438 -25.68 20.83 3.23
C PHE A 438 -26.24 19.74 2.31
N VAL A 439 -27.23 18.98 2.76
CA VAL A 439 -27.80 17.89 1.96
C VAL A 439 -28.48 18.43 0.70
N THR A 440 -29.07 19.64 0.75
CA THR A 440 -29.62 20.29 -0.45
C THR A 440 -28.54 20.57 -1.49
N VAL A 441 -27.36 21.05 -1.06
CA VAL A 441 -26.20 21.27 -1.94
C VAL A 441 -25.74 19.98 -2.60
N LEU A 442 -25.81 18.83 -1.91
CA LEU A 442 -25.40 17.53 -2.48
C LEU A 442 -26.25 17.09 -3.69
N LEU A 443 -27.42 17.70 -3.90
CA LEU A 443 -28.24 17.45 -5.07
C LEU A 443 -27.80 18.27 -6.29
N ASN A 444 -26.86 19.21 -6.15
CA ASN A 444 -26.21 19.91 -7.26
C ASN A 444 -25.02 19.11 -7.81
N ASP A 445 -24.53 19.46 -8.99
CA ASP A 445 -23.37 18.83 -9.63
C ASP A 445 -22.38 19.88 -10.13
N GLY A 446 -21.16 19.43 -10.43
CA GLY A 446 -20.14 20.24 -11.08
C GLY A 446 -19.72 21.44 -10.24
N GLU A 447 -19.39 22.53 -10.92
CA GLU A 447 -18.84 23.74 -10.32
C GLU A 447 -19.80 24.39 -9.31
N GLN A 448 -21.11 24.36 -9.57
CA GLN A 448 -22.12 24.87 -8.64
C GLN A 448 -22.08 24.14 -7.29
N ARG A 449 -21.90 22.81 -7.29
CA ARG A 449 -21.81 22.02 -6.06
C ARG A 449 -20.57 22.42 -5.25
N VAL A 450 -19.44 22.59 -5.92
CA VAL A 450 -18.16 22.98 -5.31
C VAL A 450 -18.30 24.34 -4.62
N GLU A 451 -18.80 25.35 -5.35
CA GLU A 451 -18.99 26.71 -4.82
C GLU A 451 -19.93 26.73 -3.60
N GLU A 452 -21.05 26.02 -3.68
CA GLU A 452 -22.02 25.98 -2.59
C GLU A 452 -21.50 25.21 -1.36
N LEU A 453 -20.73 24.12 -1.54
CA LEU A 453 -20.07 23.39 -0.45
C LEU A 453 -18.99 24.25 0.23
N GLU A 454 -18.21 25.00 -0.53
CA GLU A 454 -17.26 25.99 0.02
C GLU A 454 -18.01 27.05 0.84
N GLY A 455 -19.18 27.50 0.37
CA GLY A 455 -20.06 28.37 1.14
C GLY A 455 -20.56 27.74 2.45
N VAL A 456 -20.85 26.44 2.47
CA VAL A 456 -21.23 25.71 3.70
C VAL A 456 -20.07 25.66 4.68
N ILE A 457 -18.85 25.36 4.21
CA ILE A 457 -17.62 25.34 5.02
C ILE A 457 -17.33 26.72 5.60
N ALA A 458 -17.42 27.78 4.78
CA ALA A 458 -17.16 29.15 5.23
C ALA A 458 -18.11 29.60 6.35
N ARG A 459 -19.37 29.14 6.33
CA ARG A 459 -20.36 29.42 7.39
C ARG A 459 -20.22 28.49 8.61
N ASN A 460 -19.74 27.27 8.41
CA ASN A 460 -19.63 26.23 9.45
C ASN A 460 -18.26 25.53 9.38
N PRO A 461 -17.18 26.16 9.87
CA PRO A 461 -15.83 25.62 9.74
C PRO A 461 -15.60 24.27 10.43
N ASP A 462 -16.41 23.94 11.44
CA ASP A 462 -16.32 22.70 12.21
C ASP A 462 -17.21 21.57 11.63
N PHE A 463 -17.89 21.82 10.52
CA PHE A 463 -18.80 20.85 9.92
C PHE A 463 -18.04 19.86 9.01
N ALA A 464 -17.50 18.80 9.63
CA ALA A 464 -16.61 17.80 9.01
C ALA A 464 -17.14 17.24 7.67
N LEU A 465 -18.45 16.94 7.60
CA LEU A 465 -19.08 16.35 6.42
C LEU A 465 -18.93 17.17 5.14
N ALA A 466 -18.89 18.50 5.25
CA ALA A 466 -18.71 19.35 4.07
C ALA A 466 -17.30 19.21 3.48
N TYR A 467 -16.27 19.04 4.30
CA TYR A 467 -14.91 18.78 3.83
C TYR A 467 -14.79 17.42 3.14
N TYR A 468 -15.39 16.38 3.73
CA TYR A 468 -15.41 15.05 3.13
C TYR A 468 -16.09 15.08 1.75
N GLU A 469 -17.30 15.62 1.64
CA GLU A 469 -18.04 15.65 0.37
C GLU A 469 -17.40 16.56 -0.68
N LEU A 470 -16.78 17.67 -0.27
CA LEU A 470 -16.04 18.54 -1.17
C LEU A 470 -14.75 17.86 -1.67
N SER A 471 -14.05 17.11 -0.81
CA SER A 471 -12.85 16.35 -1.22
C SER A 471 -13.16 15.41 -2.39
N ARG A 472 -14.37 14.83 -2.40
CA ARG A 472 -14.79 13.88 -3.45
C ARG A 472 -14.90 14.56 -4.80
N ASP A 473 -15.23 15.85 -4.88
CA ASP A 473 -15.26 16.61 -6.12
C ASP A 473 -13.87 16.79 -6.75
N PHE A 474 -12.81 16.73 -5.95
CA PHE A 474 -11.42 16.79 -6.41
C PHE A 474 -10.77 15.40 -6.60
N SER A 475 -11.51 14.32 -6.30
CA SER A 475 -11.00 12.95 -6.39
C SER A 475 -10.91 12.45 -7.84
N LEU A 476 -9.95 11.55 -8.09
CA LEU A 476 -9.84 10.86 -9.38
C LEU A 476 -11.14 10.16 -9.80
N ALA A 477 -11.88 9.59 -8.84
CA ALA A 477 -13.12 8.86 -9.11
C ALA A 477 -14.22 9.77 -9.67
N ARG A 478 -14.28 11.04 -9.23
CA ARG A 478 -15.30 12.00 -9.67
C ARG A 478 -14.88 12.73 -10.95
N LEU A 479 -13.62 13.14 -11.04
CA LEU A 479 -13.10 13.90 -12.17
C LEU A 479 -12.73 13.00 -13.37
N GLY A 480 -12.50 11.70 -13.15
CA GLY A 480 -11.97 10.76 -14.12
C GLY A 480 -10.48 10.96 -14.47
N ARG A 481 -9.98 12.20 -14.32
CA ARG A 481 -8.58 12.58 -14.40
C ARG A 481 -8.29 13.68 -13.37
N GLN A 482 -7.13 13.63 -12.74
CA GLN A 482 -6.81 14.48 -11.60
C GLN A 482 -5.47 15.19 -11.79
N SER A 483 -5.45 16.52 -11.70
CA SER A 483 -4.24 17.35 -11.75
C SER A 483 -3.51 17.37 -10.40
N THR A 484 -2.29 17.91 -10.35
CA THR A 484 -1.56 18.12 -9.10
C THR A 484 -2.23 19.18 -8.23
N ALA A 485 -2.92 20.16 -8.84
CA ALA A 485 -3.73 21.12 -8.11
C ALA A 485 -4.94 20.45 -7.44
N ASP A 486 -5.64 19.57 -8.16
CA ASP A 486 -6.75 18.78 -7.61
C ASP A 486 -6.28 17.89 -6.46
N LYS A 487 -5.14 17.20 -6.63
CA LYS A 487 -4.51 16.37 -5.58
C LYS A 487 -4.16 17.18 -4.33
N ARG A 488 -3.62 18.39 -4.52
CA ARG A 488 -3.30 19.30 -3.41
C ARG A 488 -4.58 19.71 -2.67
N ARG A 489 -5.63 20.06 -3.42
CA ARG A 489 -6.92 20.46 -2.84
C ARG A 489 -7.60 19.31 -2.11
N GLU A 490 -7.60 18.10 -2.68
CA GLU A 490 -8.10 16.89 -2.04
C GLU A 490 -7.33 16.59 -0.75
N LEU A 491 -6.00 16.70 -0.77
CA LEU A 491 -5.13 16.49 0.40
C LEU A 491 -5.48 17.47 1.53
N GLU A 492 -5.61 18.77 1.24
CA GLU A 492 -5.97 19.79 2.23
C GLU A 492 -7.33 19.50 2.88
N LEU A 493 -8.34 19.17 2.05
CA LEU A 493 -9.70 18.90 2.52
C LEU A 493 -9.77 17.62 3.36
N LEU A 494 -9.12 16.54 2.92
CA LEU A 494 -9.08 15.28 3.68
C LEU A 494 -8.30 15.42 4.99
N SER A 495 -7.20 16.18 4.98
CA SER A 495 -6.44 16.45 6.21
C SER A 495 -7.32 17.18 7.23
N ARG A 496 -8.01 18.25 6.80
CA ARG A 496 -8.93 18.99 7.68
C ARG A 496 -10.12 18.15 8.13
N PHE A 497 -10.64 17.29 7.25
CA PHE A 497 -11.69 16.34 7.62
C PHE A 497 -11.23 15.40 8.74
N MET A 498 -10.05 14.79 8.62
CA MET A 498 -9.51 13.87 9.63
C MET A 498 -9.26 14.57 10.97
N GLU A 499 -8.74 15.80 10.96
CA GLU A 499 -8.63 16.61 12.19
C GLU A 499 -9.99 16.77 12.89
N LEU A 500 -11.03 17.12 12.15
CA LEU A 500 -12.39 17.28 12.69
C LEU A 500 -13.00 15.95 13.17
N VAL A 501 -12.64 14.82 12.54
CA VAL A 501 -13.03 13.48 13.02
C VAL A 501 -12.38 13.20 14.38
N ASP A 502 -11.09 13.49 14.53
CA ASP A 502 -10.35 13.31 15.78
C ASP A 502 -10.87 14.22 16.90
N GLU A 503 -11.34 15.42 16.57
CA GLU A 503 -12.01 16.37 17.46
C GLU A 503 -13.47 15.99 17.81
N GLY A 504 -13.98 14.86 17.30
CA GLY A 504 -15.35 14.38 17.54
C GLY A 504 -16.44 15.16 16.79
N GLN A 505 -16.09 15.97 15.79
CA GLN A 505 -17.02 16.80 15.02
C GLN A 505 -17.69 16.06 13.84
N PHE A 506 -17.57 14.74 13.77
CA PHE A 506 -18.08 13.94 12.65
C PHE A 506 -19.19 12.95 13.03
N LEU A 507 -18.92 12.03 13.96
CA LEU A 507 -19.82 10.89 14.25
C LEU A 507 -21.17 11.30 14.84
N LYS A 508 -21.25 12.48 15.49
CA LYS A 508 -22.49 13.04 16.04
C LYS A 508 -23.60 13.27 15.00
N TYR A 509 -23.26 13.25 13.72
CA TYR A 509 -24.21 13.43 12.61
C TYR A 509 -24.77 12.11 12.06
N PHE A 510 -24.46 10.96 12.65
CA PHE A 510 -24.85 9.64 12.11
C PHE A 510 -25.62 8.78 13.12
N ILE A 511 -26.73 8.21 12.67
CA ILE A 511 -27.40 7.07 13.34
C ILE A 511 -26.70 5.77 12.93
N ASP A 512 -26.46 5.62 11.63
CA ASP A 512 -25.74 4.47 11.04
C ASP A 512 -24.22 4.65 11.20
N GLN A 513 -23.69 4.15 12.31
CA GLN A 513 -22.25 4.22 12.62
C GLN A 513 -21.38 3.49 11.58
N GLN A 514 -21.93 2.49 10.88
CA GLN A 514 -21.20 1.81 9.80
C GLN A 514 -20.91 2.77 8.65
N LEU A 515 -21.93 3.52 8.23
CA LEU A 515 -21.80 4.46 7.13
C LEU A 515 -20.76 5.55 7.44
N ALA A 516 -20.74 6.03 8.68
CA ALA A 516 -19.74 7.00 9.13
C ALA A 516 -18.32 6.40 9.06
N ALA A 517 -18.18 5.16 9.52
CA ALA A 517 -16.91 4.44 9.53
C ALA A 517 -16.39 4.21 8.10
N ASP A 518 -17.25 3.78 7.17
CA ASP A 518 -16.91 3.60 5.75
C ASP A 518 -16.37 4.90 5.12
N GLN A 519 -16.91 6.06 5.50
CA GLN A 519 -16.43 7.36 5.00
C GLN A 519 -15.06 7.74 5.57
N VAL A 520 -14.82 7.45 6.85
CA VAL A 520 -13.50 7.66 7.47
C VAL A 520 -12.44 6.79 6.80
N GLU A 521 -12.78 5.54 6.49
CA GLU A 521 -11.86 4.62 5.82
C GLU A 521 -11.58 5.04 4.37
N ASP A 522 -12.60 5.45 3.62
CA ASP A 522 -12.42 6.05 2.29
C ASP A 522 -11.48 7.26 2.35
N ALA A 523 -11.66 8.14 3.34
CA ALA A 523 -10.80 9.30 3.55
C ALA A 523 -9.36 8.91 3.87
N ARG A 524 -9.13 7.94 4.76
CA ARG A 524 -7.78 7.43 5.12
C ARG A 524 -7.08 6.81 3.91
N THR A 525 -7.77 5.95 3.18
CA THR A 525 -7.25 5.31 1.97
C THR A 525 -6.83 6.36 0.93
N ARG A 526 -7.67 7.37 0.67
CA ARG A 526 -7.37 8.45 -0.29
C ARG A 526 -6.25 9.36 0.22
N LEU A 527 -6.22 9.66 1.51
CA LEU A 527 -5.16 10.47 2.13
C LEU A 527 -3.81 9.76 2.05
N ALA A 528 -3.77 8.45 2.34
CA ALA A 528 -2.57 7.64 2.21
C ALA A 528 -2.04 7.66 0.77
N ALA A 529 -2.91 7.46 -0.23
CA ALA A 529 -2.53 7.53 -1.65
C ALA A 529 -1.94 8.90 -2.04
N LEU A 530 -2.44 10.00 -1.47
CA LEU A 530 -1.92 11.35 -1.71
C LEU A 530 -0.62 11.64 -0.93
N SER A 531 -0.44 11.04 0.24
CA SER A 531 0.73 11.26 1.10
C SER A 531 2.05 10.75 0.52
N PHE A 532 2.00 9.74 -0.37
CA PHE A 532 3.17 9.24 -1.11
C PHE A 532 3.69 10.23 -2.16
N LEU A 533 2.91 11.25 -2.53
CA LEU A 533 3.37 12.30 -3.42
C LEU A 533 4.36 13.17 -2.68
N SER A 534 5.56 13.35 -3.24
CA SER A 534 6.54 14.23 -2.58
C SER A 534 5.92 15.62 -2.38
N ARG A 535 5.94 16.14 -1.15
CA ARG A 535 5.48 17.49 -0.83
C ARG A 535 6.12 18.55 -1.75
N LYS A 536 7.33 18.27 -2.25
CA LYS A 536 8.03 19.07 -3.25
C LYS A 536 7.29 19.11 -4.59
N VAL A 537 6.87 17.96 -5.14
CA VAL A 537 6.11 17.87 -6.39
C VAL A 537 4.70 18.46 -6.24
N LEU A 538 4.05 18.23 -5.10
CA LEU A 538 2.75 18.86 -4.82
C LEU A 538 2.84 20.39 -4.77
N LYS A 539 3.96 20.95 -4.30
CA LYS A 539 4.19 22.41 -4.26
C LYS A 539 4.62 22.97 -5.61
N ASN A 540 5.54 22.30 -6.30
CA ASN A 540 5.99 22.64 -7.63
C ASN A 540 6.07 21.36 -8.49
N PRO A 541 5.10 21.14 -9.40
CA PRO A 541 5.05 19.96 -10.24
C PRO A 541 6.05 20.02 -11.39
N VAL A 542 6.76 21.13 -11.56
CA VAL A 542 7.75 21.33 -12.63
C VAL A 542 9.15 21.09 -12.07
N SER A 543 9.86 20.17 -12.72
CA SER A 543 11.27 19.94 -12.50
C SER A 543 12.06 20.25 -13.76
N LEU A 544 13.33 20.60 -13.58
CA LEU A 544 14.21 21.01 -14.65
C LEU A 544 15.43 20.10 -14.68
N THR A 545 15.76 19.63 -15.89
CA THR A 545 17.06 19.07 -16.23
C THR A 545 17.71 19.94 -17.28
N SER A 546 19.03 20.06 -17.25
CA SER A 546 19.77 20.92 -18.16
C SER A 546 20.89 20.15 -18.82
N MET A 547 21.15 20.48 -20.08
CA MET A 547 22.29 19.97 -20.83
C MET A 547 22.98 21.12 -21.56
N ARG A 548 24.31 21.15 -21.43
CA ARG A 548 25.14 22.09 -22.18
C ARG A 548 25.54 21.48 -23.52
N SER A 549 25.39 22.23 -24.61
CA SER A 549 25.89 21.89 -25.95
C SER A 549 26.73 23.03 -26.52
N ASN A 550 27.34 22.85 -27.69
CA ASN A 550 28.04 23.94 -28.38
C ASN A 550 27.12 25.10 -28.82
N GLN A 551 25.80 24.87 -28.88
CA GLN A 551 24.81 25.85 -29.33
C GLN A 551 24.21 26.67 -28.19
N GLY A 552 24.26 26.17 -26.95
CA GLY A 552 23.61 26.84 -25.82
C GLY A 552 23.34 25.88 -24.66
N TRP A 553 22.41 26.30 -23.83
CA TRP A 553 21.79 25.48 -22.80
C TRP A 553 20.45 24.96 -23.32
N MET A 554 20.25 23.65 -23.23
CA MET A 554 18.94 23.04 -23.41
C MET A 554 18.38 22.70 -22.04
N LEU A 555 17.23 23.28 -21.72
CA LEU A 555 16.53 23.12 -20.46
C LEU A 555 15.29 22.26 -20.71
N SER A 556 15.31 21.01 -20.25
CA SER A 556 14.20 20.07 -20.39
C SER A 556 13.33 20.07 -19.14
N LEU A 557 12.10 20.53 -19.30
CA LEU A 557 11.07 20.59 -18.27
C LEU A 557 10.38 19.23 -18.15
N SER A 558 10.24 18.72 -16.93
CA SER A 558 9.42 17.56 -16.61
C SER A 558 8.31 18.00 -15.66
N ILE A 559 7.06 17.85 -16.13
CA ILE A 559 5.85 18.27 -15.41
C ILE A 559 5.13 17.00 -14.96
N ALA A 560 4.80 16.91 -13.67
CA ALA A 560 4.12 15.75 -13.10
C ALA A 560 2.68 15.57 -13.61
N ASP A 561 2.06 16.66 -14.08
CA ASP A 561 0.73 16.66 -14.68
C ASP A 561 0.75 16.32 -16.16
N GLN A 562 -0.37 15.80 -16.65
CA GLN A 562 -0.61 15.77 -18.09
C GLN A 562 -0.93 17.19 -18.56
N VAL A 563 -0.15 17.65 -19.53
CA VAL A 563 -0.16 19.02 -20.03
C VAL A 563 -0.61 19.09 -21.48
N GLU A 564 -1.43 20.09 -21.78
CA GLU A 564 -1.83 20.42 -23.14
C GLU A 564 -0.92 21.46 -23.77
N GLU A 565 -0.45 22.44 -22.98
CA GLU A 565 0.44 23.49 -23.47
C GLU A 565 1.34 23.98 -22.35
N ILE A 566 2.59 24.34 -22.67
CA ILE A 566 3.57 24.85 -21.71
C ILE A 566 3.94 26.27 -22.11
N PHE A 567 3.96 27.17 -21.14
CA PHE A 567 4.32 28.57 -21.30
C PHE A 567 5.48 28.91 -20.38
N VAL A 568 6.47 29.62 -20.90
CA VAL A 568 7.65 30.02 -20.13
C VAL A 568 7.89 31.52 -20.27
N ALA A 569 8.27 32.15 -19.17
CA ALA A 569 8.72 33.53 -19.11
C ALA A 569 10.01 33.61 -18.30
N LYS A 570 10.83 34.62 -18.60
CA LYS A 570 11.83 35.12 -17.64
C LYS A 570 11.10 36.04 -16.65
N GLU A 571 11.66 36.22 -15.46
CA GLU A 571 11.11 37.15 -14.47
C GLU A 571 10.84 38.53 -15.08
N GLY A 572 9.60 39.02 -14.94
CA GLY A 572 9.15 40.31 -15.51
C GLY A 572 8.86 40.32 -17.02
N ALA A 573 9.00 39.20 -17.73
CA ALA A 573 8.69 39.09 -19.16
C ALA A 573 7.31 38.45 -19.42
N GLU A 574 6.82 38.58 -20.65
CA GLU A 574 5.57 37.92 -21.07
C GLU A 574 5.77 36.42 -21.29
N PHE A 575 4.73 35.64 -20.91
CA PHE A 575 4.68 34.20 -21.12
C PHE A 575 4.57 33.86 -22.60
N ARG A 576 5.48 33.00 -23.08
CA ARG A 576 5.47 32.48 -24.45
C ARG A 576 5.28 30.98 -24.45
N SER A 577 4.45 30.49 -25.37
CA SER A 577 4.28 29.04 -25.59
C SER A 577 5.60 28.43 -26.05
N THR A 578 5.92 27.24 -25.55
CA THR A 578 7.08 26.46 -26.02
C THR A 578 6.82 25.75 -27.34
N GLY A 579 5.58 25.79 -27.83
CA GLY A 579 5.16 25.11 -29.05
C GLY A 579 4.90 23.61 -28.84
N PHE A 580 4.86 22.85 -29.94
CA PHE A 580 4.48 21.45 -29.95
C PHE A 580 5.50 20.61 -30.72
N MET A 581 5.65 19.34 -30.31
CA MET A 581 6.46 18.38 -31.06
C MET A 581 5.80 18.08 -32.41
N GLN A 582 6.57 18.20 -33.50
CA GLN A 582 6.06 17.96 -34.85
C GLN A 582 5.59 16.52 -35.03
N GLY A 583 4.34 16.35 -35.45
CA GLY A 583 3.73 15.04 -35.74
C GLY A 583 3.49 14.15 -34.51
N ALA A 584 3.77 14.63 -33.30
CA ALA A 584 3.60 13.86 -32.07
C ALA A 584 2.24 14.18 -31.42
N ILE A 585 1.43 13.14 -31.24
CA ILE A 585 0.09 13.23 -30.65
C ILE A 585 0.06 12.36 -29.39
N HIS A 586 -0.55 12.88 -28.33
CA HIS A 586 -0.71 12.15 -27.08
C HIS A 586 -1.71 11.00 -27.26
N PRO A 587 -1.36 9.74 -26.93
CA PRO A 587 -2.17 8.57 -27.25
C PRO A 587 -3.54 8.55 -26.55
N THR A 588 -3.66 9.18 -25.38
CA THR A 588 -4.92 9.20 -24.60
C THR A 588 -5.80 10.41 -24.85
N THR A 589 -5.26 11.53 -25.33
CA THR A 589 -6.03 12.77 -25.52
C THR A 589 -6.22 13.13 -26.98
N GLY A 590 -5.42 12.55 -27.90
CA GLY A 590 -5.46 12.90 -29.32
C GLY A 590 -4.97 14.31 -29.63
N LYS A 591 -4.42 15.04 -28.64
CA LYS A 591 -3.89 16.40 -28.79
C LYS A 591 -2.39 16.39 -29.07
N PRO A 592 -1.84 17.40 -29.77
CA PRO A 592 -0.39 17.53 -29.96
C PRO A 592 0.36 17.58 -28.62
N ILE A 593 1.53 16.94 -28.55
CA ILE A 593 2.33 16.94 -27.32
C ILE A 593 3.12 18.26 -27.24
N PRO A 594 3.02 19.04 -26.15
CA PRO A 594 3.77 20.28 -26.02
C PRO A 594 5.28 20.02 -25.98
N TYR A 595 6.06 20.95 -26.53
CA TYR A 595 7.51 20.83 -26.58
C TYR A 595 8.10 21.20 -25.21
N PRO A 596 8.75 20.27 -24.48
CA PRO A 596 9.12 20.49 -23.08
C PRO A 596 10.48 21.15 -22.92
N THR A 597 11.09 21.68 -23.98
CA THR A 597 12.47 22.19 -23.94
C THR A 597 12.51 23.69 -24.19
N VAL A 598 13.34 24.38 -23.40
CA VAL A 598 13.65 25.80 -23.53
C VAL A 598 15.13 25.95 -23.83
N GLU A 599 15.47 26.78 -24.82
CA GLU A 599 16.85 27.06 -25.18
C GLU A 599 17.30 28.39 -24.57
N LEU A 600 18.48 28.41 -23.95
CA LEU A 600 19.12 29.64 -23.47
C LEU A 600 20.51 29.80 -24.10
N PRO A 601 20.96 31.05 -24.38
CA PRO A 601 22.32 31.29 -24.85
C PRO A 601 23.38 30.74 -23.90
N GLY A 602 24.53 30.31 -24.43
CA GLY A 602 25.61 29.74 -23.61
C GLY A 602 26.18 30.68 -22.54
N HIS A 603 26.12 31.99 -22.77
CA HIS A 603 26.58 33.05 -21.85
C HIS A 603 25.50 33.49 -20.85
N THR A 604 24.42 32.73 -20.70
CA THR A 604 23.35 33.04 -19.74
C THR A 604 23.89 32.92 -18.32
N GLY A 605 23.76 33.98 -17.52
CA GLY A 605 24.02 33.94 -16.07
C GLY A 605 22.85 33.35 -15.28
N PRO A 606 22.93 33.30 -13.94
CA PRO A 606 21.85 32.84 -13.08
C PRO A 606 20.52 33.52 -13.43
N THR A 607 19.45 32.74 -13.56
CA THR A 607 18.15 33.23 -14.02
C THR A 607 17.01 32.45 -13.39
N THR A 608 15.92 33.16 -13.09
CA THR A 608 14.65 32.58 -12.67
C THR A 608 13.72 32.47 -13.87
N LEU A 609 13.27 31.26 -14.15
CA LEU A 609 12.25 30.96 -15.14
C LEU A 609 10.90 30.77 -14.43
N GLN A 610 9.86 31.34 -15.00
CA GLN A 610 8.48 31.09 -14.58
C GLN A 610 7.81 30.19 -15.62
N VAL A 611 7.23 29.09 -15.15
CA VAL A 611 6.54 28.12 -15.99
C VAL A 611 5.06 28.12 -15.64
N ARG A 612 4.21 28.30 -16.65
CA ARG A 612 2.78 27.98 -16.60
C ARG A 612 2.51 26.82 -17.54
N TYR A 613 1.47 26.05 -17.27
CA TYR A 613 0.98 25.08 -18.23
C TYR A 613 -0.53 25.03 -18.19
N ARG A 614 -1.11 24.63 -19.31
CA ARG A 614 -2.52 24.26 -19.38
C ARG A 614 -2.60 22.76 -19.12
N ASP A 615 -3.36 22.36 -18.12
CA ASP A 615 -3.60 20.94 -17.88
C ASP A 615 -4.64 20.38 -18.87
N ILE A 616 -4.86 19.07 -18.80
CA ILE A 616 -5.84 18.32 -19.60
C ILE A 616 -7.31 18.70 -19.35
N ARG A 617 -7.61 19.51 -18.33
CA ARG A 617 -8.95 20.09 -18.11
C ARG A 617 -9.08 21.47 -18.76
N GLY A 618 -7.99 22.00 -19.32
CA GLY A 618 -7.94 23.33 -19.91
C GLY A 618 -7.63 24.43 -18.90
N GLU A 619 -7.38 24.07 -17.64
CA GLU A 619 -7.09 25.03 -16.57
C GLU A 619 -5.62 25.42 -16.59
N THR A 620 -5.34 26.70 -16.33
CA THR A 620 -3.97 27.21 -16.33
C THR A 620 -3.38 27.09 -14.94
N GLN A 621 -2.29 26.34 -14.82
CA GLN A 621 -1.54 26.12 -13.59
C GLN A 621 -0.27 26.98 -13.54
N GLY A 622 0.14 27.38 -12.34
CA GLY A 622 1.31 28.22 -12.09
C GLY A 622 0.99 29.72 -11.95
N PRO A 623 2.00 30.61 -12.02
CA PRO A 623 3.38 30.34 -12.41
C PRO A 623 4.18 29.59 -11.34
N TYR A 624 5.00 28.65 -11.79
CA TYR A 624 5.97 27.92 -10.98
C TYR A 624 7.37 28.46 -11.26
N GLU A 625 8.08 28.85 -10.21
CA GLU A 625 9.43 29.39 -10.32
C GLU A 625 10.48 28.28 -10.34
N ILE A 626 11.45 28.41 -11.24
CA ILE A 626 12.57 27.50 -11.43
C ILE A 626 13.84 28.32 -11.53
N ASN A 627 14.72 28.12 -10.56
CA ASN A 627 16.03 28.77 -10.57
C ASN A 627 16.99 27.93 -11.41
N PHE A 628 17.63 28.58 -12.39
CA PHE A 628 18.67 28.00 -13.21
C PHE A 628 19.99 28.73 -12.95
N ASP A 629 20.96 27.99 -12.41
CA ASP A 629 22.33 28.45 -12.24
C ASP A 629 23.22 27.66 -13.22
N PRO A 630 23.84 28.34 -14.20
CA PRO A 630 24.61 27.69 -15.27
C PRO A 630 25.89 27.03 -14.76
N ASP A 631 26.53 27.56 -13.73
CA ASP A 631 27.83 27.07 -13.25
C ASP A 631 27.64 25.75 -12.50
N THR A 632 26.67 25.72 -11.59
CA THR A 632 26.29 24.50 -10.86
C THR A 632 25.71 23.44 -11.80
N ALA A 633 24.88 23.85 -12.78
CA ALA A 633 24.34 22.95 -13.79
C ALA A 633 25.43 22.32 -14.67
N LEU A 634 26.47 23.09 -15.01
CA LEU A 634 27.57 22.60 -15.85
C LEU A 634 28.36 21.52 -15.12
N VAL A 635 28.71 21.77 -13.86
CA VAL A 635 29.42 20.80 -13.00
C VAL A 635 28.58 19.52 -12.84
N ALA A 636 27.30 19.65 -12.47
CA ALA A 636 26.43 18.49 -12.27
C ALA A 636 26.25 17.65 -13.55
N GLY A 637 26.03 18.32 -14.69
CA GLY A 637 25.84 17.66 -15.98
C GLY A 637 27.09 16.90 -16.45
N GLN A 638 28.27 17.53 -16.38
CA GLN A 638 29.52 16.90 -16.78
C GLN A 638 29.92 15.74 -15.85
N LYS A 639 29.70 15.89 -14.53
CA LYS A 639 29.90 14.80 -13.57
C LYS A 639 29.04 13.59 -13.91
N ASN A 640 27.75 13.79 -14.19
CA ASN A 640 26.84 12.70 -14.56
C ASN A 640 27.33 11.93 -15.80
N ILE A 641 27.79 12.66 -16.84
CA ILE A 641 28.38 12.04 -18.04
C ILE A 641 29.63 11.22 -17.70
N LEU A 642 30.53 11.78 -16.88
CA LEU A 642 31.75 11.09 -16.46
C LEU A 642 31.45 9.79 -15.72
N GLU A 643 30.48 9.77 -14.81
CA GLU A 643 30.10 8.57 -14.05
C GLU A 643 29.45 7.51 -14.95
N GLN A 644 28.51 7.91 -15.81
CA GLN A 644 27.84 7.00 -16.75
C GLN A 644 28.81 6.42 -17.79
N MET A 645 29.78 7.21 -18.24
CA MET A 645 30.80 6.81 -19.22
C MET A 645 32.15 6.50 -18.56
N SER A 646 32.13 5.95 -17.34
CA SER A 646 33.36 5.67 -16.58
C SER A 646 34.33 4.72 -17.29
N ASN A 647 33.83 3.78 -18.10
CA ASN A 647 34.66 2.91 -18.93
C ASN A 647 35.43 3.62 -20.06
N SER A 648 35.06 4.88 -20.37
CA SER A 648 35.62 5.67 -21.48
C SER A 648 36.52 6.81 -21.00
N TRP A 649 36.86 6.88 -19.71
CA TRP A 649 37.73 7.93 -19.15
C TRP A 649 39.08 8.01 -19.86
N VAL A 650 39.64 6.85 -20.20
CA VAL A 650 40.94 6.75 -20.85
C VAL A 650 40.89 5.85 -22.07
N SER A 651 41.79 6.10 -23.02
CA SER A 651 42.00 5.23 -24.18
C SER A 651 43.48 4.98 -24.42
N TYR A 652 43.81 3.78 -24.88
CA TYR A 652 45.20 3.38 -25.13
C TYR A 652 45.52 3.41 -26.63
N ARG A 653 46.71 3.89 -27.00
CA ARG A 653 47.21 3.85 -28.38
C ARG A 653 48.70 3.63 -28.43
N LYS A 654 49.15 2.78 -29.35
CA LYS A 654 50.57 2.49 -29.58
C LYS A 654 51.14 3.48 -30.59
N TRP A 655 52.24 4.13 -30.23
CA TRP A 655 52.92 5.08 -31.10
C TRP A 655 54.44 5.03 -30.88
N ASN A 656 55.20 4.91 -31.96
CA ASN A 656 56.68 4.88 -31.94
C ASN A 656 57.28 3.90 -30.90
N GLY A 657 56.72 2.68 -30.81
CA GLY A 657 57.19 1.65 -29.88
C GLY A 657 56.86 1.89 -28.39
N LYS A 658 56.06 2.92 -28.08
CA LYS A 658 55.55 3.24 -26.74
C LYS A 658 54.03 3.07 -26.67
N MET A 659 53.53 2.72 -25.49
CA MET A 659 52.10 2.67 -25.19
C MET A 659 51.71 4.00 -24.56
N LEU A 660 50.70 4.68 -25.10
CA LEU A 660 50.21 5.95 -24.61
C LEU A 660 48.80 5.79 -24.04
N ILE A 661 48.52 6.44 -22.92
CA ILE A 661 47.19 6.57 -22.33
C ILE A 661 46.69 7.99 -22.56
N TYR A 662 45.51 8.14 -23.18
CA TYR A 662 44.90 9.42 -23.52
C TYR A 662 43.77 9.75 -22.54
N PHE A 663 43.76 10.98 -22.05
CA PHE A 663 42.75 11.49 -21.11
C PHE A 663 41.71 12.40 -21.79
N THR A 664 41.59 12.33 -23.12
CA THR A 664 40.76 13.25 -23.93
C THR A 664 39.30 13.35 -23.46
N HIS A 665 38.73 12.25 -22.96
CA HIS A 665 37.38 12.26 -22.42
C HIS A 665 37.28 13.12 -21.15
N LEU A 666 38.21 12.96 -20.21
CA LEU A 666 38.29 13.78 -18.99
C LEU A 666 38.50 15.27 -19.32
N ILE A 667 39.35 15.57 -20.31
CA ILE A 667 39.61 16.96 -20.74
C ILE A 667 38.32 17.64 -21.26
N SER A 668 37.51 16.92 -22.03
CA SER A 668 36.24 17.42 -22.59
C SER A 668 35.16 17.67 -21.54
N TYR A 669 35.33 17.14 -20.32
CA TYR A 669 34.40 17.28 -19.19
C TYR A 669 35.10 17.82 -17.93
N ARG A 670 36.17 18.58 -18.12
CA ARG A 670 37.02 19.10 -17.04
C ARG A 670 36.34 20.11 -16.12
N CYS A 671 35.22 20.70 -16.51
CA CYS A 671 34.54 21.70 -15.69
C CYS A 671 33.95 21.09 -14.42
N ALA A 672 33.63 19.79 -14.42
CA ALA A 672 33.22 19.07 -13.23
C ALA A 672 34.38 18.55 -12.37
N ILE A 673 35.59 18.47 -12.92
CA ILE A 673 36.73 17.80 -12.28
C ILE A 673 37.56 18.84 -11.53
N ASP A 674 37.88 18.52 -10.28
CA ASP A 674 38.85 19.26 -9.46
C ASP A 674 40.26 18.67 -9.65
N SER A 675 40.41 17.35 -9.44
CA SER A 675 41.67 16.64 -9.67
C SER A 675 41.47 15.25 -10.29
N VAL A 676 42.49 14.80 -11.02
CA VAL A 676 42.55 13.46 -11.61
C VAL A 676 43.78 12.77 -11.05
N GLU A 677 43.58 11.62 -10.42
CA GLU A 677 44.68 10.77 -9.97
C GLU A 677 44.72 9.50 -10.80
N TYR A 678 45.93 9.05 -11.14
CA TYR A 678 46.16 7.80 -11.87
C TYR A 678 47.38 7.03 -11.33
N GLY A 679 47.39 5.73 -11.54
CA GLY A 679 48.47 4.83 -11.12
C GLY A 679 48.68 3.67 -12.09
N PHE A 680 49.90 3.15 -12.18
CA PHE A 680 50.23 1.99 -13.03
C PHE A 680 50.47 0.75 -12.18
N ASP A 681 49.72 -0.32 -12.42
CA ASP A 681 49.77 -1.58 -11.64
C ASP A 681 49.66 -1.42 -10.12
N ILE A 682 48.97 -0.37 -9.66
CA ILE A 682 48.67 -0.11 -8.26
C ILE A 682 47.16 0.11 -8.10
N ASP A 683 46.58 -0.43 -7.04
CA ASP A 683 45.13 -0.32 -6.80
C ASP A 683 44.72 1.07 -6.30
N THR A 684 45.61 1.81 -5.64
CA THR A 684 45.39 3.19 -5.23
C THR A 684 46.28 4.13 -6.04
N PRO A 685 45.71 5.03 -6.86
CA PRO A 685 46.47 6.00 -7.64
C PRO A 685 47.44 6.84 -6.81
N ASP A 686 48.64 7.11 -7.35
CA ASP A 686 49.72 7.84 -6.67
C ASP A 686 50.25 9.05 -7.45
N ARG A 687 49.73 9.30 -8.66
CA ARG A 687 50.12 10.42 -9.52
C ARG A 687 48.93 11.29 -9.85
N GLU A 688 49.16 12.59 -9.97
CA GLU A 688 48.15 13.54 -10.40
C GLU A 688 48.33 13.89 -11.88
N TYR A 689 47.22 13.95 -12.61
CA TYR A 689 47.14 14.45 -13.98
C TYR A 689 46.54 15.86 -13.98
N ARG A 690 47.34 16.84 -14.42
CA ARG A 690 46.95 18.25 -14.39
C ARG A 690 46.06 18.60 -15.59
N LEU A 691 44.80 18.91 -15.32
CA LEU A 691 43.86 19.44 -16.31
C LEU A 691 44.09 20.95 -16.55
N ALA A 692 43.72 21.41 -17.75
CA ALA A 692 43.64 22.85 -18.03
C ALA A 692 42.46 23.49 -17.27
N GLU A 693 42.49 24.81 -17.10
CA GLU A 693 41.35 25.52 -16.53
C GLU A 693 40.08 25.33 -17.39
N CYS A 694 38.93 25.23 -16.73
CA CYS A 694 37.64 25.17 -17.40
C CYS A 694 37.31 26.55 -17.99
N ASP A 695 36.86 26.55 -19.25
CA ASP A 695 36.16 27.69 -19.84
C ASP A 695 34.67 27.34 -19.95
N PRO A 696 33.78 27.93 -19.12
CA PRO A 696 32.34 27.66 -19.16
C PRO A 696 31.67 27.99 -20.49
N ASN A 697 32.25 28.91 -21.27
CA ASN A 697 31.73 29.29 -22.59
C ASN A 697 32.12 28.27 -23.67
N ASN A 698 33.23 27.55 -23.48
CA ASN A 698 33.69 26.48 -24.37
C ASN A 698 34.12 25.22 -23.59
N PRO A 699 33.18 24.56 -22.90
CA PRO A 699 33.50 23.57 -21.88
C PRO A 699 33.98 22.23 -22.45
N HIS A 700 33.75 21.99 -23.75
CA HIS A 700 34.16 20.77 -24.45
C HIS A 700 35.41 20.95 -25.32
N ALA A 701 36.03 22.12 -25.32
CA ALA A 701 37.31 22.30 -26.00
C ALA A 701 38.38 21.40 -25.39
N VAL A 702 39.14 20.71 -26.23
CA VAL A 702 40.33 19.96 -25.79
C VAL A 702 41.46 20.95 -25.56
N ALA A 703 41.54 21.49 -24.35
CA ALA A 703 42.60 22.39 -23.90
C ALA A 703 43.70 21.62 -23.16
N THR A 704 44.93 22.11 -23.24
CA THR A 704 46.11 21.53 -22.58
C THR A 704 46.61 22.48 -21.50
N ALA A 705 47.05 21.95 -20.35
CA ALA A 705 47.40 22.77 -19.20
C ALA A 705 48.61 23.68 -19.47
N SER A 706 49.56 23.23 -20.30
CA SER A 706 50.73 24.02 -20.69
C SER A 706 50.65 24.60 -22.11
N GLY A 707 49.51 24.46 -22.80
CA GLY A 707 49.39 24.77 -24.23
C GLY A 707 50.10 23.78 -25.16
N ASN A 708 50.70 22.71 -24.63
CA ASN A 708 51.42 21.70 -25.41
C ASN A 708 50.51 20.51 -25.76
N PRO A 709 50.36 20.15 -27.05
CA PRO A 709 49.58 18.98 -27.48
C PRO A 709 49.98 17.65 -26.83
N SER A 710 51.20 17.53 -26.28
CA SER A 710 51.63 16.32 -25.56
C SER A 710 50.93 16.12 -24.21
N ASP A 711 50.29 17.14 -23.64
CA ASP A 711 49.68 17.04 -22.32
C ASP A 711 48.44 16.14 -22.31
N ILE A 712 47.85 15.83 -23.48
CA ILE A 712 46.63 15.02 -23.57
C ILE A 712 46.87 13.51 -23.30
N TYR A 713 48.13 13.08 -23.22
CA TYR A 713 48.49 11.69 -23.00
C TYR A 713 49.68 11.52 -22.04
N ALA A 714 49.76 10.37 -21.38
CA ALA A 714 50.93 9.93 -20.63
C ALA A 714 51.56 8.68 -21.29
N THR A 715 52.85 8.48 -21.09
CA THR A 715 53.52 7.24 -21.53
C THR A 715 53.34 6.16 -20.47
N VAL A 716 52.79 5.02 -20.87
CA VAL A 716 52.60 3.84 -20.02
C VAL A 716 53.92 3.05 -19.94
N PRO A 717 54.43 2.72 -18.73
CA PRO A 717 55.62 1.90 -18.57
C PRO A 717 55.49 0.53 -19.26
N ARG A 718 56.61 0.00 -19.79
CA ARG A 718 56.61 -1.34 -20.40
C ARG A 718 56.28 -2.40 -19.36
N GLY A 719 55.39 -3.33 -19.72
CA GLY A 719 54.96 -4.42 -18.84
C GLY A 719 53.77 -4.08 -17.95
N THR A 720 53.22 -2.85 -18.03
CA THR A 720 52.04 -2.46 -17.24
C THR A 720 50.83 -3.29 -17.64
N GLY A 721 50.18 -3.94 -16.66
CA GLY A 721 48.97 -4.75 -16.86
C GLY A 721 47.68 -3.92 -16.80
N PHE A 722 47.61 -2.93 -15.92
CA PHE A 722 46.45 -2.04 -15.78
C PHE A 722 46.81 -0.64 -15.30
N THR A 723 45.90 0.31 -15.53
CA THR A 723 45.95 1.66 -14.94
C THR A 723 44.76 1.84 -14.01
N SER A 724 44.98 2.36 -12.81
CA SER A 724 43.92 2.79 -11.89
C SER A 724 43.70 4.31 -12.00
N LEU A 725 42.46 4.77 -11.89
CA LEU A 725 42.11 6.19 -11.89
C LEU A 725 41.09 6.52 -10.79
N ARG A 726 41.21 7.71 -10.21
CA ARG A 726 40.24 8.33 -9.30
C ARG A 726 40.03 9.79 -9.67
N LEU A 727 38.79 10.23 -9.67
CA LEU A 727 38.42 11.63 -9.92
C LEU A 727 37.95 12.28 -8.62
N THR A 728 38.38 13.51 -8.38
CA THR A 728 37.77 14.41 -7.40
C THR A 728 36.97 15.45 -8.17
N TYR A 729 35.71 15.64 -7.80
CA TYR A 729 34.80 16.58 -8.45
C TYR A 729 34.78 17.93 -7.72
N LYS A 730 34.42 18.99 -8.45
CA LYS A 730 34.30 20.35 -7.87
C LYS A 730 33.22 20.51 -6.81
N ASP A 731 32.29 19.55 -6.71
CA ASP A 731 31.30 19.49 -5.63
C ASP A 731 31.85 18.84 -4.34
N GLY A 732 33.15 18.49 -4.32
CA GLY A 732 33.84 17.88 -3.18
C GLY A 732 33.70 16.37 -3.08
N THR A 733 32.94 15.73 -3.97
CA THR A 733 32.80 14.27 -4.00
C THR A 733 33.94 13.60 -4.78
N THR A 734 34.18 12.32 -4.51
CA THR A 734 35.19 11.51 -5.22
C THR A 734 34.56 10.31 -5.89
N SER A 735 35.03 9.96 -7.09
CA SER A 735 34.61 8.74 -7.78
C SER A 735 35.16 7.49 -7.08
N GLU A 736 34.57 6.33 -7.38
CA GLU A 736 35.23 5.06 -7.12
C GLU A 736 36.54 4.97 -7.93
N ILE A 737 37.49 4.17 -7.43
CA ILE A 737 38.71 3.87 -8.18
C ILE A 737 38.33 2.91 -9.32
N LYS A 738 38.59 3.33 -10.57
CA LYS A 738 38.36 2.51 -11.76
C LYS A 738 39.66 1.94 -12.29
N ARG A 739 39.62 0.66 -12.66
CA ARG A 739 40.72 -0.06 -13.28
C ARG A 739 40.49 -0.21 -14.78
N PHE A 740 41.52 0.12 -15.56
CA PHE A 740 41.54 0.01 -17.01
C PHE A 740 42.68 -0.91 -17.43
N ASP A 741 42.36 -2.12 -17.88
CA ASP A 741 43.38 -3.06 -18.34
C ASP A 741 44.07 -2.52 -19.60
N VAL A 742 45.40 -2.58 -19.60
CA VAL A 742 46.22 -2.17 -20.73
C VAL A 742 46.18 -3.32 -21.73
N VAL A 743 45.28 -3.26 -22.71
CA VAL A 743 45.18 -4.30 -23.74
C VAL A 743 46.43 -4.26 -24.62
N PRO A 744 47.26 -5.32 -24.66
CA PRO A 744 48.34 -5.40 -25.61
C PRO A 744 47.73 -5.62 -27.00
N GLN A 745 47.66 -4.56 -27.80
CA GLN A 745 47.38 -4.68 -29.25
C GLN A 745 48.60 -5.20 -30.00
#